data_AF-A0A812XTK4-F1
#
_entry.id   AF-A0A812XTK4-F1
#
_cell.length_a   1.000
_cell.length_b   1.000
_cell.length_c   1.000
_cell.angle_alpha   90.00
_cell.angle_beta   90.00
_cell.angle_gamma   90.00
#
_symmetry.space_group_name_H-M   'P 1'
#
loop_
_entity.id
_entity.type
_entity.pdbx_description
1 polymer ?
#
loop_
_entity_poly.entity_id
_entity_poly.type
_entity_poly.pdbx_seq_one_letter_code
_entity_poly.pdbx_strand_id
1 'polypeptide(L)'
;VRSFVRTFRTLNIPLDALVCNAAVYFPNAHKEGAFFPGLFPGGGPRWSADGHELSFAANYLGHFLLCNLLLEDLQKSSMKPARCIILGTVTASINDKEVGGMIPPVADLGDLSGLEAGMQKPVSMIDNGRFNGAKAYKDSKVCDVMLMRELHKRYHEKTGVCFSSLYPGCIAETNLFREHYPVFRFLFPILQKEVTNAYVSETEAGRRLAKCVADPAYAQSGVYFSWGGESGTGGAGGTDAVENMDASNDKFLQYGSFRTLKENEIGGEAGDDDRCRRLWNLSEKLAKPRRRVVCAASRGKTSRTGAKRGLHSAGSVLSTGTVTVSDGFELYYEEHGSSKGIPVVFLHGGPGAGSSRRMAQLFDSQKYRILLFDQRGCGKSSKKDSSNAEDQLEGNTTWHLVEDLEVLRAHLKIDRWVVCGGSWGTCLALAYASKHPQNVLGMVLRAVFLFRNEELEYFCGPEGDARSKSRGAWDRFAGWLPWAKTRSARTIASAFRRAALGEDSSISPSDALSKWRAWENHLFSQRATDLRLKASSLQSDLPAATPPKAPWPKASKFNVQALLTLHYVAERGFFPEGSELLDSAVSFNFPLKLVHGRNDCICPVANAKDLARAVGPEAELLLTDGGHSQWDSENIDAFVRATDQVASECLVSS
;
A
#
# COMPACT_ATOMS: atom_id res chain seq x y z
N VAL A 1 8.73 -6.26 2.34
CA VAL A 1 9.70 -6.66 3.41
C VAL A 1 9.95 -5.57 4.46
N ARG A 2 10.58 -4.43 4.16
CA ARG A 2 11.05 -3.47 5.20
C ARG A 2 9.99 -3.02 6.21
N SER A 3 8.73 -2.88 5.78
CA SER A 3 7.63 -2.54 6.69
C SER A 3 7.38 -3.62 7.75
N PHE A 4 7.35 -4.91 7.36
CA PHE A 4 7.22 -6.04 8.28
C PHE A 4 8.32 -6.04 9.35
N VAL A 5 9.58 -5.82 8.97
CA VAL A 5 10.70 -5.78 9.94
C VAL A 5 10.54 -4.64 10.95
N ARG A 6 10.10 -3.45 10.51
CA ARG A 6 9.78 -2.33 11.41
C ARG A 6 8.65 -2.71 12.38
N THR A 7 7.57 -3.31 11.89
CA THR A 7 6.44 -3.75 12.72
C THR A 7 6.84 -4.84 13.71
N PHE A 8 7.58 -5.87 13.26
CA PHE A 8 8.10 -6.94 14.13
C PHE A 8 8.89 -6.37 15.32
N ARG A 9 9.81 -5.42 15.06
CA ARG A 9 10.59 -4.76 16.11
C ARG A 9 9.76 -3.92 17.08
N THR A 10 8.53 -3.51 16.73
CA THR A 10 7.61 -2.85 17.68
C THR A 10 6.88 -3.83 18.61
N LEU A 11 6.90 -5.13 18.33
CA LEU A 11 6.31 -6.15 19.21
C LEU A 11 7.20 -6.47 20.43
N ASN A 12 8.49 -6.16 20.37
CA ASN A 12 9.49 -6.40 21.42
C ASN A 12 9.53 -7.87 21.91
N ILE A 13 9.39 -8.81 20.96
CA ILE A 13 9.54 -10.26 21.17
C ILE A 13 10.85 -10.77 20.56
N PRO A 14 11.44 -11.86 21.09
CA PRO A 14 12.63 -12.49 20.48
C PRO A 14 12.29 -13.11 19.11
N LEU A 15 13.34 -13.35 18.31
CA LEU A 15 13.23 -14.05 17.03
C LEU A 15 14.09 -15.31 17.07
N ASP A 16 13.51 -16.43 17.51
CA ASP A 16 14.24 -17.69 17.65
C ASP A 16 14.32 -18.48 16.33
N ALA A 17 13.34 -18.29 15.45
CA ALA A 17 13.30 -18.88 14.13
C ALA A 17 12.74 -17.93 13.07
N LEU A 18 13.45 -17.82 11.94
CA LEU A 18 12.98 -17.18 10.72
C LEU A 18 12.67 -18.25 9.67
N VAL A 19 11.48 -18.18 9.08
CA VAL A 19 11.04 -19.10 8.01
C VAL A 19 10.67 -18.31 6.77
N CYS A 20 11.36 -18.60 5.67
CA CYS A 20 11.18 -17.93 4.37
C CYS A 20 10.41 -18.84 3.41
N ASN A 21 9.08 -18.70 3.40
CA ASN A 21 8.12 -19.54 2.66
C ASN A 21 7.24 -18.75 1.68
N ALA A 22 7.73 -17.64 1.11
CA ALA A 22 7.01 -16.92 0.07
C ALA A 22 7.16 -17.63 -1.28
N ALA A 23 6.06 -17.78 -2.02
CA ALA A 23 6.03 -18.40 -3.34
C ALA A 23 4.89 -17.87 -4.23
N VAL A 24 5.25 -17.37 -5.40
CA VAL A 24 4.36 -17.10 -6.54
C VAL A 24 4.90 -17.81 -7.78
N TYR A 25 3.98 -18.38 -8.57
CA TYR A 25 4.30 -19.25 -9.70
C TYR A 25 3.34 -18.89 -10.85
N PHE A 26 3.88 -18.54 -12.01
CA PHE A 26 3.11 -18.07 -13.16
C PHE A 26 3.36 -18.95 -14.40
N PRO A 27 3.10 -20.27 -14.31
CA PRO A 27 3.58 -21.29 -15.26
C PRO A 27 3.18 -21.07 -16.71
N ASN A 28 2.04 -20.42 -16.95
CA ASN A 28 1.48 -20.20 -18.29
C ASN A 28 1.51 -18.72 -18.73
N ALA A 29 2.06 -17.81 -17.92
CA ALA A 29 2.05 -16.38 -18.22
C ALA A 29 2.92 -15.99 -19.45
N HIS A 30 3.79 -16.88 -19.90
CA HIS A 30 4.59 -16.74 -21.11
C HIS A 30 3.96 -17.37 -22.36
N LYS A 31 2.79 -18.01 -22.23
CA LYS A 31 2.14 -18.74 -23.32
C LYS A 31 1.04 -17.89 -23.93
N GLU A 32 1.21 -17.58 -25.21
CA GLU A 32 0.07 -17.25 -26.06
C GLU A 32 -0.86 -18.47 -26.16
N GLY A 33 -2.17 -18.26 -26.35
CA GLY A 33 -3.22 -19.27 -26.11
C GLY A 33 -3.28 -20.40 -27.15
N ALA A 34 -2.30 -21.31 -27.12
CA ALA A 34 -1.99 -22.25 -28.22
C ALA A 34 -3.13 -23.20 -28.67
N PHE A 35 -4.09 -23.54 -27.80
CA PHE A 35 -5.24 -24.40 -28.14
C PHE A 35 -6.58 -23.66 -28.23
N PHE A 36 -6.70 -22.51 -27.56
CA PHE A 36 -7.88 -21.64 -27.59
C PHE A 36 -7.43 -20.18 -27.42
N PRO A 37 -7.12 -19.47 -28.53
CA PRO A 37 -6.77 -18.06 -28.48
C PRO A 37 -7.86 -17.24 -27.78
N GLY A 38 -7.47 -16.39 -26.83
CA GLY A 38 -8.38 -15.52 -26.08
C GLY A 38 -9.01 -16.12 -24.82
N LEU A 39 -9.08 -17.45 -24.65
CA LEU A 39 -9.72 -18.04 -23.45
C LEU A 39 -8.83 -17.93 -22.18
N PHE A 40 -7.50 -18.01 -22.35
CA PHE A 40 -6.51 -17.79 -21.31
C PHE A 40 -5.26 -17.09 -21.88
N PRO A 41 -5.28 -15.76 -22.08
CA PRO A 41 -4.10 -15.03 -22.55
C PRO A 41 -2.98 -15.02 -21.49
N GLY A 42 -1.76 -15.37 -21.89
CA GLY A 42 -0.58 -15.26 -21.04
C GLY A 42 -0.27 -13.80 -20.71
N GLY A 43 -0.46 -13.39 -19.46
CA GLY A 43 -0.34 -12.00 -19.02
C GLY A 43 1.08 -11.40 -18.96
N GLY A 44 2.09 -12.09 -19.48
CA GLY A 44 3.49 -11.64 -19.47
C GLY A 44 4.11 -11.59 -18.06
N PRO A 45 5.28 -10.93 -17.92
CA PRO A 45 5.90 -10.72 -16.62
C PRO A 45 5.05 -9.78 -15.75
N ARG A 46 4.80 -10.20 -14.51
CA ARG A 46 4.18 -9.37 -13.47
C ARG A 46 5.27 -8.66 -12.66
N TRP A 47 4.93 -7.56 -12.00
CA TRP A 47 5.91 -6.69 -11.34
C TRP A 47 5.50 -6.37 -9.90
N SER A 48 6.48 -6.23 -9.01
CA SER A 48 6.29 -5.77 -7.63
C SER A 48 6.16 -4.24 -7.55
N ALA A 49 5.71 -3.74 -6.39
CA ALA A 49 5.65 -2.29 -6.12
C ALA A 49 7.04 -1.62 -6.18
N ASP A 50 8.12 -2.36 -5.85
CA ASP A 50 9.51 -1.91 -5.99
C ASP A 50 10.01 -1.91 -7.46
N GLY A 51 9.16 -2.31 -8.43
CA GLY A 51 9.45 -2.30 -9.87
C GLY A 51 10.20 -3.51 -10.41
N HIS A 52 10.42 -4.55 -9.60
CA HIS A 52 11.11 -5.79 -10.00
C HIS A 52 10.14 -6.87 -10.51
N GLU A 53 10.60 -7.84 -11.31
CA GLU A 53 9.76 -8.99 -11.71
C GLU A 53 9.25 -9.75 -10.47
N LEU A 54 7.98 -10.13 -10.47
CA LEU A 54 7.24 -10.53 -9.28
C LEU A 54 7.65 -11.90 -8.71
N SER A 55 8.01 -12.89 -9.53
CA SER A 55 8.52 -14.19 -9.05
C SER A 55 9.87 -14.01 -8.40
N PHE A 56 10.82 -13.35 -9.06
CA PHE A 56 12.12 -13.00 -8.49
C PHE A 56 11.99 -12.15 -7.20
N ALA A 57 11.12 -11.13 -7.21
CA ALA A 57 10.92 -10.23 -6.08
C ALA A 57 10.30 -10.92 -4.86
N ALA A 58 9.26 -11.73 -5.06
CA ALA A 58 8.53 -12.37 -3.97
C ALA A 58 9.23 -13.64 -3.46
N ASN A 59 9.75 -14.48 -4.37
CA ASN A 59 10.32 -15.78 -4.01
C ASN A 59 11.75 -15.70 -3.50
N TYR A 60 12.52 -14.69 -3.90
CA TYR A 60 13.96 -14.64 -3.62
C TYR A 60 14.44 -13.30 -3.06
N LEU A 61 14.30 -12.17 -3.78
CA LEU A 61 14.84 -10.89 -3.29
C LEU A 61 14.18 -10.45 -1.97
N GLY A 62 12.90 -10.83 -1.79
CA GLY A 62 12.17 -10.69 -0.54
C GLY A 62 12.78 -11.50 0.61
N HIS A 63 13.19 -12.75 0.36
CA HIS A 63 13.90 -13.59 1.34
C HIS A 63 15.29 -13.03 1.66
N PHE A 64 16.09 -12.72 0.63
CA PHE A 64 17.42 -12.11 0.77
C PHE A 64 17.37 -10.88 1.70
N LEU A 65 16.43 -9.97 1.45
CA LEU A 65 16.27 -8.74 2.22
C LEU A 65 15.73 -9.01 3.63
N LEU A 66 14.87 -10.02 3.82
CA LEU A 66 14.31 -10.37 5.13
C LEU A 66 15.38 -10.99 6.04
N CYS A 67 16.16 -11.96 5.53
CA CYS A 67 17.27 -12.60 6.24
C CYS A 67 18.32 -11.56 6.65
N ASN A 68 18.78 -10.71 5.73
CA ASN A 68 19.77 -9.67 6.03
C ASN A 68 19.28 -8.65 7.05
N LEU A 69 17.99 -8.26 7.03
CA LEU A 69 17.46 -7.28 7.97
C LEU A 69 17.21 -7.83 9.38
N LEU A 70 16.88 -9.12 9.52
CA LEU A 70 16.57 -9.77 10.80
C LEU A 70 17.73 -10.57 11.41
N LEU A 71 18.88 -10.63 10.74
CA LEU A 71 20.07 -11.37 11.20
C LEU A 71 20.56 -10.92 12.60
N GLU A 72 20.49 -9.62 12.92
CA GLU A 72 20.79 -9.12 14.27
C GLU A 72 19.79 -9.60 15.32
N ASP A 73 18.53 -9.84 14.95
CA ASP A 73 17.48 -10.24 15.90
C ASP A 73 17.52 -11.74 16.15
N LEU A 74 17.86 -12.54 15.13
CA LEU A 74 18.24 -13.96 15.27
C LEU A 74 19.45 -14.16 16.19
N GLN A 75 20.47 -13.30 16.11
CA GLN A 75 21.63 -13.35 17.01
C GLN A 75 21.25 -13.20 18.49
N LYS A 76 20.26 -12.35 18.79
CA LYS A 76 19.77 -12.04 20.14
C LYS A 76 18.88 -13.13 20.75
N SER A 77 18.45 -14.12 19.96
CA SER A 77 17.67 -15.28 20.42
C SER A 77 18.33 -16.01 21.59
N SER A 78 17.52 -16.46 22.54
CA SER A 78 17.95 -17.37 23.61
C SER A 78 18.00 -18.84 23.17
N MET A 79 17.31 -19.21 22.09
CA MET A 79 17.47 -20.50 21.43
C MET A 79 18.85 -20.55 20.76
N LYS A 80 19.68 -21.52 21.12
CA LYS A 80 21.01 -21.74 20.52
C LYS A 80 21.13 -23.19 20.03
N PRO A 81 21.40 -23.42 18.74
CA PRO A 81 21.43 -22.45 17.63
C PRO A 81 20.03 -21.92 17.25
N ALA A 82 19.94 -20.62 16.94
CA ALA A 82 18.74 -20.01 16.36
C ALA A 82 18.60 -20.39 14.88
N ARG A 83 17.39 -20.28 14.31
CA ARG A 83 17.05 -20.87 13.00
C ARG A 83 16.81 -19.85 11.89
N CYS A 84 17.31 -20.14 10.69
CA CYS A 84 16.86 -19.51 9.45
C CYS A 84 16.65 -20.58 8.37
N ILE A 85 15.39 -20.93 8.10
CA ILE A 85 15.02 -21.96 7.10
C ILE A 85 14.42 -21.29 5.87
N ILE A 86 14.96 -21.60 4.69
CA ILE A 86 14.48 -21.09 3.39
C ILE A 86 13.84 -22.24 2.60
N LEU A 87 12.55 -22.11 2.27
CA LEU A 87 11.81 -23.18 1.58
C LEU A 87 12.21 -23.23 0.10
N GLY A 88 12.98 -24.26 -0.24
CA GLY A 88 13.40 -24.60 -1.58
C GLY A 88 12.39 -25.50 -2.30
N THR A 89 12.87 -26.28 -3.25
CA THR A 89 12.09 -27.25 -4.05
C THR A 89 13.07 -28.17 -4.76
N VAL A 90 12.65 -29.40 -5.06
CA VAL A 90 13.40 -30.35 -5.92
C VAL A 90 13.95 -29.71 -7.22
N THR A 91 13.35 -28.63 -7.71
CA THR A 91 13.85 -27.89 -8.89
C THR A 91 15.07 -26.99 -8.62
N ALA A 92 15.55 -26.92 -7.39
CA ALA A 92 16.84 -26.32 -7.03
C ALA A 92 17.97 -27.36 -6.95
N SER A 93 17.62 -28.66 -6.84
CA SER A 93 18.56 -29.78 -6.82
C SER A 93 18.86 -30.26 -8.24
N ILE A 94 19.93 -29.77 -8.86
CA ILE A 94 20.44 -30.35 -10.12
C ILE A 94 21.51 -31.39 -9.76
N ASN A 95 21.08 -32.59 -9.37
CA ASN A 95 21.92 -33.77 -9.24
C ASN A 95 21.19 -35.01 -9.77
N ASP A 96 21.95 -36.05 -10.14
CA ASP A 96 21.45 -37.23 -10.86
C ASP A 96 20.43 -38.08 -10.07
N LYS A 97 20.18 -37.76 -8.80
CA LYS A 97 19.24 -38.46 -7.92
C LYS A 97 17.91 -37.72 -7.73
N GLU A 98 17.78 -36.47 -8.18
CA GLU A 98 16.57 -35.64 -7.99
C GLU A 98 15.92 -35.20 -9.32
N VAL A 99 15.41 -36.20 -10.06
CA VAL A 99 14.83 -36.09 -11.42
C VAL A 99 13.78 -34.96 -11.58
N GLY A 100 13.11 -34.55 -10.51
CA GLY A 100 12.14 -33.44 -10.52
C GLY A 100 12.72 -32.10 -11.00
N GLY A 101 14.02 -31.86 -10.83
CA GLY A 101 14.69 -30.67 -11.36
C GLY A 101 14.89 -30.68 -12.88
N MET A 102 14.96 -31.86 -13.49
CA MET A 102 15.22 -32.05 -14.92
C MET A 102 13.99 -31.85 -15.82
N ILE A 103 12.80 -31.65 -15.24
CA ILE A 103 11.56 -31.40 -15.98
C ILE A 103 11.65 -30.02 -16.69
N PRO A 104 11.50 -29.92 -18.03
CA PRO A 104 11.61 -28.64 -18.73
C PRO A 104 10.52 -27.60 -18.36
N PRO A 105 10.79 -26.28 -18.46
CA PRO A 105 12.12 -25.69 -18.59
C PRO A 105 12.93 -25.94 -17.30
N VAL A 106 14.21 -26.22 -17.42
CA VAL A 106 15.13 -26.39 -16.28
C VAL A 106 15.51 -25.00 -15.74
N ALA A 107 15.96 -24.92 -14.49
CA ALA A 107 16.53 -23.69 -13.94
C ALA A 107 17.89 -23.40 -14.59
N ASP A 108 18.15 -22.14 -14.93
CA ASP A 108 19.41 -21.69 -15.53
C ASP A 108 19.58 -20.20 -15.22
N LEU A 109 20.62 -19.81 -14.48
CA LEU A 109 20.81 -18.40 -14.13
C LEU A 109 21.63 -17.63 -15.18
N GLY A 110 22.04 -18.30 -16.27
CA GLY A 110 22.76 -17.72 -17.40
C GLY A 110 24.06 -17.05 -17.00
N ASP A 111 24.26 -15.82 -17.43
CA ASP A 111 25.38 -14.96 -17.02
C ASP A 111 24.99 -13.95 -15.92
N LEU A 112 23.83 -14.11 -15.26
CA LEU A 112 23.24 -13.15 -14.32
C LEU A 112 23.07 -11.71 -14.88
N SER A 113 23.12 -11.49 -16.20
CA SER A 113 23.03 -10.12 -16.77
C SER A 113 21.69 -9.45 -16.49
N GLY A 114 20.61 -10.20 -16.34
CA GLY A 114 19.30 -9.66 -15.97
C GLY A 114 19.26 -9.18 -14.51
N LEU A 115 19.98 -9.87 -13.63
CA LEU A 115 20.23 -9.42 -12.26
C LEU A 115 21.15 -8.20 -12.20
N GLU A 116 22.18 -8.15 -13.04
CA GLU A 116 23.12 -7.03 -13.16
C GLU A 116 22.41 -5.76 -13.70
N ALA A 117 21.48 -5.93 -14.65
CA ALA A 117 20.55 -4.90 -15.11
C ALA A 117 19.40 -4.61 -14.11
N GLY A 118 19.32 -5.37 -13.01
CA GLY A 118 18.50 -5.08 -11.84
C GLY A 118 17.11 -5.69 -11.80
N MET A 119 16.73 -6.58 -12.74
CA MET A 119 15.40 -7.22 -12.80
C MET A 119 14.21 -6.24 -12.82
N GLN A 120 14.41 -5.03 -13.37
CA GLN A 120 13.36 -4.00 -13.53
C GLN A 120 13.01 -3.80 -15.01
N LYS A 121 11.79 -3.34 -15.30
CA LYS A 121 11.25 -3.16 -16.67
C LYS A 121 12.28 -2.52 -17.62
N PRO A 122 12.57 -3.13 -18.78
CA PRO A 122 11.91 -4.31 -19.38
C PRO A 122 12.45 -5.69 -18.93
N VAL A 123 13.54 -5.73 -18.15
CA VAL A 123 14.28 -6.94 -17.79
C VAL A 123 13.47 -7.82 -16.83
N SER A 124 13.10 -9.02 -17.29
CA SER A 124 12.12 -9.90 -16.64
C SER A 124 12.59 -11.33 -16.37
N MET A 125 13.84 -11.66 -16.69
CA MET A 125 14.49 -12.93 -16.36
C MET A 125 15.91 -12.67 -15.87
N ILE A 126 16.42 -13.53 -14.99
CA ILE A 126 17.71 -13.33 -14.29
C ILE A 126 18.93 -13.41 -15.23
N ASP A 127 18.76 -14.14 -16.33
CA ASP A 127 19.65 -14.33 -17.49
C ASP A 127 19.42 -13.27 -18.60
N ASN A 128 18.58 -12.26 -18.37
CA ASN A 128 18.09 -11.29 -19.36
C ASN A 128 17.36 -11.91 -20.58
N GLY A 129 16.94 -13.17 -20.47
CA GLY A 129 16.22 -13.90 -21.51
C GLY A 129 14.76 -13.50 -21.68
N ARG A 130 14.08 -14.13 -22.65
CA ARG A 130 12.63 -13.96 -22.86
C ARG A 130 11.87 -14.51 -21.65
N PHE A 131 10.88 -13.76 -21.15
CA PHE A 131 10.12 -14.16 -19.96
C PHE A 131 9.52 -15.56 -20.09
N ASN A 132 9.84 -16.42 -19.12
CA ASN A 132 9.21 -17.71 -18.94
C ASN A 132 8.84 -17.89 -17.46
N GLY A 133 7.58 -17.63 -17.11
CA GLY A 133 7.10 -17.71 -15.72
C GLY A 133 7.13 -19.11 -15.06
N ALA A 134 7.45 -20.17 -15.81
CA ALA A 134 7.79 -21.48 -15.23
C ALA A 134 9.28 -21.57 -14.88
N LYS A 135 10.16 -21.06 -15.75
CA LYS A 135 11.61 -20.95 -15.51
C LYS A 135 11.92 -19.96 -14.37
N ALA A 136 11.32 -18.76 -14.39
CA ALA A 136 11.52 -17.71 -13.39
C ALA A 136 11.29 -18.18 -11.94
N TYR A 137 10.30 -19.06 -11.72
CA TYR A 137 10.07 -19.69 -10.43
C TYR A 137 11.22 -20.62 -10.02
N LYS A 138 11.69 -21.48 -10.93
CA LYS A 138 12.79 -22.42 -10.65
C LYS A 138 14.12 -21.68 -10.46
N ASP A 139 14.42 -20.72 -11.31
CA ASP A 139 15.58 -19.81 -11.17
C ASP A 139 15.57 -19.17 -9.77
N SER A 140 14.44 -18.58 -9.35
CA SER A 140 14.31 -17.95 -8.03
C SER A 140 14.55 -18.94 -6.86
N LYS A 141 14.30 -20.23 -7.07
CA LYS A 141 14.48 -21.28 -6.04
C LYS A 141 15.89 -21.88 -6.02
N VAL A 142 16.62 -21.87 -7.15
CA VAL A 142 18.08 -22.07 -7.14
C VAL A 142 18.74 -20.93 -6.34
N CYS A 143 18.31 -19.68 -6.57
CA CYS A 143 18.83 -18.53 -5.84
C CYS A 143 18.58 -18.60 -4.31
N ASP A 144 17.47 -19.18 -3.85
CA ASP A 144 17.21 -19.45 -2.42
C ASP A 144 18.25 -20.40 -1.79
N VAL A 145 18.68 -21.44 -2.51
CA VAL A 145 19.72 -22.38 -2.02
C VAL A 145 21.10 -21.72 -2.00
N MET A 146 21.42 -20.92 -3.02
CA MET A 146 22.66 -20.12 -3.06
C MET A 146 22.70 -19.07 -1.93
N LEU A 147 21.56 -18.44 -1.61
CA LEU A 147 21.42 -17.55 -0.46
C LEU A 147 21.64 -18.30 0.86
N MET A 148 21.13 -19.52 1.02
CA MET A 148 21.40 -20.34 2.19
C MET A 148 22.90 -20.63 2.36
N ARG A 149 23.60 -21.04 1.29
CA ARG A 149 25.07 -21.27 1.30
C ARG A 149 25.84 -20.00 1.67
N GLU A 150 25.49 -18.86 1.09
CA GLU A 150 26.16 -17.59 1.39
C GLU A 150 25.88 -17.10 2.81
N LEU A 151 24.65 -17.25 3.33
CA LEU A 151 24.33 -16.93 4.73
C LEU A 151 25.13 -17.80 5.71
N HIS A 152 25.23 -19.10 5.43
CA HIS A 152 26.07 -20.02 6.18
C HIS A 152 27.53 -19.55 6.20
N LYS A 153 28.15 -19.40 5.02
CA LYS A 153 29.58 -19.03 4.88
C LYS A 153 29.91 -17.66 5.49
N ARG A 154 29.01 -16.69 5.40
CA ARG A 154 29.26 -15.32 5.89
C ARG A 154 29.04 -15.17 7.39
N TYR A 155 28.11 -15.92 7.98
CA TYR A 155 27.60 -15.64 9.32
C TYR A 155 27.55 -16.81 10.30
N HIS A 156 27.48 -18.08 9.88
CA HIS A 156 27.24 -19.19 10.80
C HIS A 156 28.29 -19.28 11.92
N GLU A 157 29.57 -19.37 11.56
CA GLU A 157 30.72 -19.41 12.47
C GLU A 157 30.70 -18.27 13.50
N LYS A 158 30.30 -17.06 13.08
CA LYS A 158 30.37 -15.83 13.88
C LYS A 158 29.14 -15.55 14.73
N THR A 159 28.01 -16.22 14.46
CA THR A 159 26.72 -15.91 15.08
C THR A 159 26.06 -17.09 15.79
N GLY A 160 26.47 -18.32 15.48
CA GLY A 160 25.79 -19.53 15.95
C GLY A 160 24.36 -19.70 15.40
N VAL A 161 23.93 -18.89 14.43
CA VAL A 161 22.66 -19.06 13.71
C VAL A 161 22.85 -20.18 12.69
N CYS A 162 21.92 -21.13 12.65
CA CYS A 162 21.93 -22.21 11.65
C CYS A 162 21.04 -21.82 10.47
N PHE A 163 21.64 -21.84 9.29
CA PHE A 163 21.00 -21.55 8.01
C PHE A 163 20.81 -22.87 7.27
N SER A 164 19.57 -23.17 6.89
CA SER A 164 19.25 -24.38 6.13
C SER A 164 18.19 -24.10 5.08
N SER A 165 18.09 -24.99 4.10
CA SER A 165 17.01 -24.98 3.13
C SER A 165 16.29 -26.31 3.16
N LEU A 166 15.00 -26.30 2.80
CA LEU A 166 14.10 -27.44 2.95
C LEU A 166 13.21 -27.59 1.72
N TYR A 167 13.17 -28.80 1.16
CA TYR A 167 12.09 -29.26 0.29
C TYR A 167 11.24 -30.30 1.05
N PRO A 168 9.99 -29.94 1.46
CA PRO A 168 9.18 -30.82 2.31
C PRO A 168 8.44 -31.94 1.56
N GLY A 169 8.46 -31.94 0.22
CA GLY A 169 7.76 -32.90 -0.66
C GLY A 169 6.78 -32.24 -1.65
N CYS A 170 6.11 -33.03 -2.50
CA CYS A 170 5.25 -32.49 -3.56
C CYS A 170 3.83 -32.20 -3.06
N ILE A 171 3.58 -30.95 -2.66
CA ILE A 171 2.30 -30.50 -2.08
C ILE A 171 1.30 -30.07 -3.17
N ALA A 172 0.79 -31.07 -3.91
CA ALA A 172 0.00 -30.87 -5.13
C ALA A 172 -1.32 -30.09 -4.96
N GLU A 173 -1.90 -30.08 -3.75
CA GLU A 173 -3.20 -29.45 -3.47
C GLU A 173 -3.10 -27.95 -3.14
N THR A 174 -1.90 -27.43 -2.94
CA THR A 174 -1.68 -26.03 -2.54
C THR A 174 -2.12 -25.03 -3.60
N ASN A 175 -2.45 -23.82 -3.11
CA ASN A 175 -2.65 -22.64 -3.95
C ASN A 175 -1.42 -22.21 -4.78
N LEU A 176 -0.27 -22.91 -4.72
CA LEU A 176 0.86 -22.69 -5.62
C LEU A 176 0.45 -22.84 -7.10
N PHE A 177 -0.40 -23.81 -7.41
CA PHE A 177 -0.84 -24.10 -8.78
C PHE A 177 -2.06 -23.29 -9.24
N ARG A 178 -2.47 -22.24 -8.49
CA ARG A 178 -3.68 -21.43 -8.78
C ARG A 178 -3.70 -20.83 -10.19
N GLU A 179 -2.54 -20.45 -10.72
CA GLU A 179 -2.30 -19.87 -12.06
C GLU A 179 -2.05 -20.94 -13.16
N HIS A 180 -2.29 -22.23 -12.83
CA HIS A 180 -2.20 -23.33 -13.79
C HIS A 180 -3.59 -23.71 -14.33
N TYR A 181 -3.64 -24.26 -15.56
CA TYR A 181 -4.88 -24.69 -16.21
C TYR A 181 -5.77 -25.54 -15.28
N PRO A 182 -7.11 -25.33 -15.25
CA PRO A 182 -8.02 -26.06 -14.35
C PRO A 182 -7.92 -27.59 -14.47
N VAL A 183 -7.78 -28.12 -15.68
CA VAL A 183 -7.60 -29.57 -15.92
C VAL A 183 -6.32 -30.12 -15.30
N PHE A 184 -5.22 -29.35 -15.30
CA PHE A 184 -4.00 -29.73 -14.60
C PHE A 184 -4.19 -29.68 -13.08
N ARG A 185 -4.84 -28.63 -12.56
CA ARG A 185 -5.14 -28.51 -11.11
C ARG A 185 -6.02 -29.65 -10.59
N PHE A 186 -6.85 -30.24 -11.45
CA PHE A 186 -7.66 -31.42 -11.12
C PHE A 186 -6.86 -32.74 -11.23
N LEU A 187 -6.15 -32.95 -12.33
CA LEU A 187 -5.44 -34.23 -12.59
C LEU A 187 -4.12 -34.38 -11.82
N PHE A 188 -3.39 -33.28 -11.55
CA PHE A 188 -2.07 -33.34 -10.95
C PHE A 188 -2.06 -33.91 -9.51
N PRO A 189 -2.98 -33.54 -8.60
CA PRO A 189 -3.08 -34.20 -7.29
C PRO A 189 -3.39 -35.70 -7.37
N ILE A 190 -4.23 -36.11 -8.33
CA ILE A 190 -4.56 -37.53 -8.55
C ILE A 190 -3.32 -38.28 -9.04
N LEU A 191 -2.62 -37.74 -10.04
CA LEU A 191 -1.37 -38.32 -10.55
C LEU A 191 -0.29 -38.45 -9.46
N GLN A 192 -0.15 -37.46 -8.59
CA GLN A 192 0.86 -37.49 -7.53
C GLN A 192 0.55 -38.49 -6.41
N LYS A 193 -0.73 -38.81 -6.17
CA LYS A 193 -1.16 -39.82 -5.21
C LYS A 193 -1.10 -41.22 -5.81
N GLU A 194 -1.84 -41.45 -6.89
CA GLU A 194 -2.17 -42.78 -7.40
C GLU A 194 -1.12 -43.37 -8.36
N VAL A 195 -0.21 -42.54 -8.92
CA VAL A 195 0.72 -42.97 -9.98
C VAL A 195 2.19 -42.75 -9.63
N THR A 196 2.58 -41.57 -9.11
CA THR A 196 3.98 -41.34 -8.70
C THR A 196 4.24 -41.65 -7.22
N ASN A 197 3.19 -41.69 -6.39
CA ASN A 197 3.29 -41.82 -4.92
C ASN A 197 4.31 -40.84 -4.29
N ALA A 198 4.44 -39.65 -4.88
CA ALA A 198 5.32 -38.56 -4.42
C ALA A 198 4.54 -37.41 -3.76
N TYR A 199 3.20 -37.55 -3.64
CA TYR A 199 2.34 -36.61 -2.95
C TYR A 199 2.68 -36.49 -1.46
N VAL A 200 2.69 -35.27 -0.95
CA VAL A 200 2.76 -34.95 0.48
C VAL A 200 1.65 -33.95 0.81
N SER A 201 0.93 -34.15 1.91
CA SER A 201 -0.16 -33.26 2.30
C SER A 201 0.34 -31.96 2.95
N GLU A 202 -0.47 -30.89 2.90
CA GLU A 202 -0.12 -29.60 3.53
C GLU A 202 0.20 -29.77 5.02
N THR A 203 -0.58 -30.57 5.75
CA THR A 203 -0.36 -30.86 7.17
C THR A 203 0.97 -31.57 7.41
N GLU A 204 1.35 -32.51 6.55
CA GLU A 204 2.60 -33.26 6.70
C GLU A 204 3.81 -32.43 6.31
N ALA A 205 3.73 -31.65 5.23
CA ALA A 205 4.74 -30.65 4.89
C ALA A 205 4.91 -29.58 5.99
N GLY A 206 3.82 -29.18 6.65
CA GLY A 206 3.84 -28.28 7.81
C GLY A 206 4.54 -28.89 9.03
N ARG A 207 4.28 -30.17 9.35
CA ARG A 207 4.98 -30.90 10.42
C ARG A 207 6.48 -31.04 10.13
N ARG A 208 6.84 -31.35 8.89
CA ARG A 208 8.22 -31.45 8.40
C ARG A 208 8.98 -30.14 8.60
N LEU A 209 8.38 -29.02 8.19
CA LEU A 209 8.92 -27.68 8.45
C LEU A 209 9.02 -27.38 9.95
N ALA A 210 8.03 -27.77 10.76
CA ALA A 210 8.07 -27.59 12.20
C ALA A 210 9.20 -28.40 12.89
N LYS A 211 9.51 -29.61 12.41
CA LYS A 211 10.71 -30.37 12.87
C LYS A 211 11.99 -29.59 12.57
N CYS A 212 12.18 -29.10 11.34
CA CYS A 212 13.36 -28.29 10.98
C CYS A 212 13.50 -26.97 11.77
N VAL A 213 12.41 -26.47 12.38
CA VAL A 213 12.45 -25.36 13.34
C VAL A 213 12.86 -25.86 14.74
N ALA A 214 12.09 -26.79 15.31
CA ALA A 214 12.09 -27.06 16.75
C ALA A 214 12.99 -28.21 17.22
N ASP A 215 13.30 -29.18 16.36
CA ASP A 215 13.99 -30.42 16.73
C ASP A 215 15.53 -30.24 16.64
N PRO A 216 16.29 -30.51 17.73
CA PRO A 216 17.76 -30.45 17.72
C PRO A 216 18.44 -31.40 16.72
N ALA A 217 17.80 -32.48 16.28
CA ALA A 217 18.36 -33.35 15.24
C ALA A 217 18.59 -32.60 13.91
N TYR A 218 17.73 -31.61 13.61
CA TYR A 218 17.84 -30.75 12.42
C TYR A 218 18.73 -29.52 12.65
N ALA A 219 19.61 -29.55 13.66
CA ALA A 219 20.40 -28.39 14.05
C ALA A 219 21.54 -28.00 13.10
N GLN A 220 21.70 -28.68 11.97
CA GLN A 220 22.81 -28.45 11.05
C GLN A 220 22.63 -27.17 10.22
N SER A 221 23.76 -26.54 9.88
CA SER A 221 23.86 -25.31 9.09
C SER A 221 24.57 -25.60 7.76
N GLY A 222 24.25 -24.86 6.70
CA GLY A 222 24.86 -25.02 5.37
C GLY A 222 24.29 -26.18 4.55
N VAL A 223 23.17 -26.76 5.00
CA VAL A 223 22.57 -27.97 4.41
C VAL A 223 21.24 -27.72 3.72
N TYR A 224 20.95 -28.56 2.73
CA TYR A 224 19.65 -28.65 2.10
C TYR A 224 18.99 -29.98 2.50
N PHE A 225 17.89 -29.90 3.24
CA PHE A 225 17.07 -31.05 3.63
C PHE A 225 16.12 -31.39 2.48
N SER A 226 16.40 -32.50 1.79
CA SER A 226 15.59 -33.01 0.69
C SER A 226 14.72 -34.19 1.15
N TRP A 227 13.51 -34.27 0.62
CA TRP A 227 12.66 -35.46 0.76
C TRP A 227 12.75 -36.32 -0.51
N GLY A 228 13.50 -37.41 -0.43
CA GLY A 228 13.65 -38.41 -1.49
C GLY A 228 14.50 -39.60 -1.04
N GLY A 229 13.95 -40.81 -1.19
CA GLY A 229 14.61 -42.09 -0.90
C GLY A 229 14.65 -43.01 -2.13
N GLU A 230 15.39 -44.12 -2.05
CA GLU A 230 15.63 -45.02 -3.20
C GLU A 230 14.39 -45.87 -3.54
N SER A 231 13.48 -45.26 -4.29
CA SER A 231 12.44 -45.87 -5.15
C SER A 231 11.63 -44.84 -5.95
N GLY A 232 11.91 -43.53 -5.78
CA GLY A 232 11.00 -42.45 -6.21
C GLY A 232 9.83 -42.22 -5.24
N THR A 233 9.69 -43.08 -4.23
CA THR A 233 8.69 -43.02 -3.15
C THR A 233 9.41 -43.06 -1.80
N GLY A 234 8.71 -42.74 -0.70
CA GLY A 234 9.31 -42.53 0.61
C GLY A 234 9.86 -43.79 1.31
N GLY A 235 11.00 -44.31 0.85
CA GLY A 235 11.83 -45.30 1.55
C GLY A 235 12.84 -44.68 2.51
N ALA A 236 13.48 -45.51 3.34
CA ALA A 236 14.48 -45.07 4.32
C ALA A 236 15.60 -44.22 3.67
N GLY A 237 15.97 -43.11 4.31
CA GLY A 237 17.12 -42.32 3.90
C GLY A 237 18.41 -43.13 4.02
N GLY A 238 19.38 -42.87 3.14
CA GLY A 238 20.67 -43.56 3.15
C GLY A 238 21.51 -43.26 4.40
N THR A 239 22.71 -43.82 4.46
CA THR A 239 23.64 -43.78 5.61
C THR A 239 24.05 -42.40 6.14
N ASP A 240 23.72 -41.32 5.42
CA ASP A 240 23.95 -39.92 5.78
C ASP A 240 22.67 -39.17 6.22
N ALA A 241 21.53 -39.86 6.29
CA ALA A 241 20.28 -39.30 6.77
C ALA A 241 20.32 -39.08 8.29
N VAL A 242 19.57 -38.08 8.77
CA VAL A 242 19.43 -37.83 10.21
C VAL A 242 18.43 -38.82 10.79
N GLU A 243 18.90 -40.01 11.14
CA GLU A 243 18.15 -40.97 11.96
C GLU A 243 18.12 -40.51 13.42
N ASN A 244 16.92 -40.46 14.01
CA ASN A 244 16.78 -40.10 15.42
C ASN A 244 17.18 -41.30 16.30
N MET A 245 18.27 -41.18 17.05
CA MET A 245 18.89 -42.31 17.76
C MET A 245 18.07 -42.88 18.94
N ASP A 246 16.98 -42.24 19.36
CA ASP A 246 16.07 -42.79 20.38
C ASP A 246 14.87 -43.52 19.73
N ALA A 247 15.12 -44.73 19.26
CA ALA A 247 14.11 -45.62 18.73
C ALA A 247 13.18 -46.25 19.80
N SER A 248 13.34 -45.89 21.09
CA SER A 248 12.69 -46.60 22.20
C SER A 248 11.26 -46.15 22.52
N ASN A 249 10.90 -44.89 22.21
CA ASN A 249 9.63 -44.28 22.63
C ASN A 249 8.83 -43.58 21.51
N ASP A 250 9.43 -43.23 20.37
CA ASP A 250 8.74 -42.40 19.37
C ASP A 250 7.91 -43.21 18.37
N LYS A 251 6.58 -43.21 18.56
CA LYS A 251 5.61 -43.80 17.63
C LYS A 251 5.54 -43.09 16.27
N PHE A 252 6.23 -41.96 16.07
CA PHE A 252 6.23 -41.18 14.83
C PHE A 252 7.35 -41.56 13.84
N LEU A 253 8.04 -42.69 14.03
CA LEU A 253 9.11 -43.17 13.14
C LEU A 253 8.65 -43.69 11.75
N GLN A 254 7.35 -43.84 11.49
CA GLN A 254 6.84 -44.38 10.20
C GLN A 254 6.97 -43.44 8.98
N TYR A 255 7.39 -42.18 9.15
CA TYR A 255 7.19 -41.13 8.12
C TYR A 255 8.43 -40.76 7.28
N GLY A 256 9.53 -41.51 7.44
CA GLY A 256 10.76 -41.38 6.66
C GLY A 256 11.73 -40.29 7.17
N SER A 257 13.02 -40.47 6.89
CA SER A 257 14.09 -39.53 7.20
C SER A 257 14.38 -38.60 6.01
N PHE A 258 14.96 -37.43 6.27
CA PHE A 258 15.42 -36.52 5.22
C PHE A 258 16.80 -36.94 4.71
N ARG A 259 17.05 -36.74 3.41
CA ARG A 259 18.42 -36.71 2.88
C ARG A 259 18.99 -35.31 3.12
N THR A 260 20.02 -35.23 3.94
CA THR A 260 20.80 -34.02 4.15
C THR A 260 21.83 -33.90 3.02
N LEU A 261 21.55 -33.06 2.01
CA LEU A 261 22.57 -32.72 1.02
C LEU A 261 23.60 -31.80 1.69
N LYS A 262 24.83 -32.30 1.80
CA LYS A 262 26.01 -31.54 2.24
C LYS A 262 26.49 -30.63 1.11
N GLU A 263 27.38 -29.69 1.41
CA GLU A 263 27.89 -28.70 0.45
C GLU A 263 28.42 -29.32 -0.86
N ASN A 264 29.08 -30.46 -0.78
CA ASN A 264 29.63 -31.22 -1.91
C ASN A 264 28.59 -32.05 -2.69
N GLU A 265 27.33 -32.06 -2.29
CA GLU A 265 26.20 -32.73 -2.97
C GLU A 265 25.22 -31.74 -3.62
N ILE A 266 25.37 -30.44 -3.37
CA ILE A 266 24.59 -29.38 -4.00
C ILE A 266 25.18 -29.13 -5.40
N GLY A 267 24.61 -29.79 -6.40
CA GLY A 267 25.07 -29.75 -7.79
C GLY A 267 24.56 -28.56 -8.62
N GLY A 268 25.11 -28.44 -9.84
CA GLY A 268 24.73 -27.42 -10.82
C GLY A 268 25.00 -25.98 -10.36
N GLU A 269 24.13 -25.07 -10.80
CA GLU A 269 24.17 -23.63 -10.49
C GLU A 269 24.39 -23.29 -9.01
N ALA A 270 23.77 -24.06 -8.11
CA ALA A 270 23.86 -23.82 -6.67
C ALA A 270 25.16 -24.36 -6.02
N GLY A 271 25.95 -25.16 -6.75
CA GLY A 271 27.25 -25.66 -6.32
C GLY A 271 28.40 -24.67 -6.56
N ASP A 272 28.30 -23.81 -7.57
CA ASP A 272 29.35 -22.85 -7.92
C ASP A 272 29.47 -21.72 -6.87
N ASP A 273 30.67 -21.63 -6.29
CA ASP A 273 31.02 -20.75 -5.19
C ASP A 273 31.17 -19.27 -5.62
N ASP A 274 31.66 -19.02 -6.84
CA ASP A 274 31.80 -17.66 -7.37
C ASP A 274 30.49 -17.14 -7.96
N ARG A 275 29.63 -18.01 -8.48
CA ARG A 275 28.24 -17.67 -8.81
C ARG A 275 27.43 -17.38 -7.55
N CYS A 276 27.60 -18.14 -6.47
CA CYS A 276 27.05 -17.80 -5.15
C CYS A 276 27.47 -16.39 -4.68
N ARG A 277 28.78 -16.10 -4.70
CA ARG A 277 29.32 -14.78 -4.35
C ARG A 277 28.80 -13.65 -5.27
N ARG A 278 28.72 -13.88 -6.59
CA ARG A 278 28.23 -12.88 -7.55
C ARG A 278 26.74 -12.62 -7.39
N LEU A 279 25.92 -13.66 -7.22
CA LEU A 279 24.50 -13.55 -6.88
C LEU A 279 24.32 -12.70 -5.62
N TRP A 280 25.04 -13.00 -4.53
CA TRP A 280 24.98 -12.20 -3.30
C TRP A 280 25.33 -10.74 -3.55
N ASN A 281 26.47 -10.47 -4.21
CA ASN A 281 26.97 -9.12 -4.43
C ASN A 281 26.05 -8.28 -5.32
N LEU A 282 25.36 -8.89 -6.30
CA LEU A 282 24.35 -8.21 -7.12
C LEU A 282 23.04 -8.00 -6.34
N SER A 283 22.55 -9.01 -5.65
CA SER A 283 21.36 -8.91 -4.78
C SER A 283 21.55 -7.87 -3.66
N GLU A 284 22.76 -7.72 -3.13
CA GLU A 284 23.10 -6.69 -2.15
C GLU A 284 23.09 -5.27 -2.76
N LYS A 285 23.48 -5.09 -4.03
CA LYS A 285 23.30 -3.80 -4.75
C LYS A 285 21.82 -3.42 -4.89
N LEU A 286 20.94 -4.39 -5.16
CA LEU A 286 19.48 -4.17 -5.31
C LEU A 286 18.76 -4.04 -3.95
N ALA A 287 19.20 -4.79 -2.95
CA ALA A 287 18.66 -4.76 -1.58
C ALA A 287 19.18 -3.59 -0.74
N LYS A 288 20.24 -2.89 -1.18
CA LYS A 288 20.64 -1.59 -0.64
C LYS A 288 19.54 -0.54 -0.92
N PRO A 289 19.23 0.36 0.02
CA PRO A 289 18.41 1.53 -0.30
C PRO A 289 19.07 2.28 -1.47
N ARG A 290 18.30 2.62 -2.51
CA ARG A 290 18.80 3.45 -3.62
C ARG A 290 19.50 4.67 -3.03
N ARG A 291 20.73 4.95 -3.51
CA ARG A 291 21.63 5.96 -2.95
C ARG A 291 21.04 7.36 -3.18
N ARG A 292 20.15 7.79 -2.28
CA ARG A 292 19.57 9.13 -2.29
C ARG A 292 20.69 10.16 -2.19
N VAL A 293 20.60 11.21 -3.00
CA VAL A 293 21.27 12.49 -2.69
C VAL A 293 20.49 13.10 -1.52
N VAL A 294 20.79 12.65 -0.32
CA VAL A 294 20.25 13.25 0.90
C VAL A 294 21.01 14.56 1.13
N CYS A 295 20.48 15.66 0.60
CA CYS A 295 20.74 16.97 1.21
C CYS A 295 20.42 16.83 2.70
N ALA A 296 21.44 17.01 3.54
CA ALA A 296 21.38 16.53 4.92
C ALA A 296 20.21 17.18 5.67
N ALA A 297 19.18 16.37 5.97
CA ALA A 297 18.06 16.78 6.81
C ALA A 297 18.63 17.22 8.17
N SER A 298 18.70 18.53 8.37
CA SER A 298 19.32 19.09 9.56
C SER A 298 18.49 18.63 10.77
N ARG A 299 19.14 18.03 11.77
CA ARG A 299 18.50 17.71 13.05
C ARG A 299 18.32 18.98 13.89
N GLY A 300 17.62 19.95 13.32
CA GLY A 300 17.15 21.13 14.01
C GLY A 300 16.19 20.69 15.11
N LYS A 301 16.66 20.73 16.37
CA LYS A 301 15.76 20.86 17.51
C LYS A 301 14.93 22.12 17.24
N THR A 302 13.65 21.97 16.98
CA THR A 302 12.75 23.11 16.71
C THR A 302 12.71 24.01 17.93
N SER A 303 13.41 25.15 17.87
CA SER A 303 13.42 26.11 18.97
C SER A 303 12.03 26.72 19.09
N ARG A 304 11.43 26.65 20.28
CA ARG A 304 10.10 27.22 20.57
C ARG A 304 10.19 28.75 20.75
N THR A 305 10.83 29.42 19.80
CA THR A 305 11.23 30.84 19.82
C THR A 305 10.97 31.59 18.51
N GLY A 306 10.55 30.90 17.44
CA GLY A 306 10.07 31.54 16.22
C GLY A 306 8.60 31.95 16.33
N ALA A 307 8.25 33.12 15.80
CA ALA A 307 6.84 33.53 15.69
C ALA A 307 6.03 32.56 14.82
N LYS A 308 4.72 32.43 15.11
CA LYS A 308 3.78 31.71 14.26
C LYS A 308 3.68 32.40 12.89
N ARG A 309 3.78 31.65 11.79
CA ARG A 309 3.48 32.12 10.44
C ARG A 309 1.97 32.26 10.29
N GLY A 310 1.55 33.43 9.80
CA GLY A 310 0.19 33.65 9.34
C GLY A 310 -0.02 33.15 7.92
N LEU A 311 -1.18 33.46 7.36
CA LEU A 311 -1.46 33.31 5.93
C LEU A 311 -0.62 34.30 5.11
N HIS A 312 -0.20 33.90 3.92
CA HIS A 312 0.46 34.75 2.93
C HIS A 312 -0.50 35.82 2.37
N SER A 313 0.03 36.78 1.62
CA SER A 313 -0.82 37.75 0.89
C SER A 313 -1.71 37.04 -0.15
N ALA A 314 -2.90 37.58 -0.42
CA ALA A 314 -3.89 36.95 -1.30
C ALA A 314 -3.58 36.98 -2.81
N GLY A 315 -2.38 37.46 -3.19
CA GLY A 315 -1.86 37.51 -4.56
C GLY A 315 -2.73 38.31 -5.54
N SER A 316 -2.25 38.39 -6.78
CA SER A 316 -3.10 38.66 -7.95
C SER A 316 -3.80 37.37 -8.39
N VAL A 317 -5.05 37.48 -8.83
CA VAL A 317 -5.68 36.47 -9.67
C VAL A 317 -5.03 36.58 -11.05
N LEU A 318 -4.50 35.48 -11.57
CA LEU A 318 -3.87 35.39 -12.89
C LEU A 318 -4.91 35.09 -13.98
N SER A 319 -5.82 34.16 -13.71
CA SER A 319 -6.90 33.75 -14.60
C SER A 319 -8.06 33.17 -13.79
N THR A 320 -9.24 33.11 -14.41
CA THR A 320 -10.33 32.22 -13.97
C THR A 320 -11.01 31.67 -15.21
N GLY A 321 -11.53 30.45 -15.15
CA GLY A 321 -12.21 29.85 -16.29
C GLY A 321 -13.04 28.62 -15.92
N THR A 322 -13.56 27.96 -16.96
CA THR A 322 -14.17 26.64 -16.86
C THR A 322 -13.52 25.70 -17.88
N VAL A 323 -13.57 24.40 -17.60
CA VAL A 323 -13.27 23.34 -18.58
C VAL A 323 -14.40 22.31 -18.56
N THR A 324 -14.87 21.91 -19.74
CA THR A 324 -15.90 20.87 -19.86
C THR A 324 -15.24 19.51 -19.98
N VAL A 325 -15.62 18.56 -19.12
CA VAL A 325 -15.16 17.16 -19.17
C VAL A 325 -16.14 16.28 -19.96
N SER A 326 -15.72 15.05 -20.30
CA SER A 326 -16.35 14.20 -21.32
C SER A 326 -17.82 13.83 -21.05
N ASP A 327 -18.24 13.77 -19.80
CA ASP A 327 -19.61 13.48 -19.35
C ASP A 327 -20.41 14.75 -18.97
N GLY A 328 -19.93 15.93 -19.41
CA GLY A 328 -20.71 17.16 -19.41
C GLY A 328 -20.61 18.01 -18.13
N PHE A 329 -19.77 17.67 -17.15
CA PHE A 329 -19.46 18.61 -16.07
C PHE A 329 -18.65 19.81 -16.61
N GLU A 330 -19.06 21.03 -16.25
CA GLU A 330 -18.25 22.24 -16.40
C GLU A 330 -17.55 22.51 -15.06
N LEU A 331 -16.23 22.38 -15.06
CA LEU A 331 -15.38 22.51 -13.87
C LEU A 331 -14.78 23.91 -13.81
N TYR A 332 -15.13 24.66 -12.77
CA TYR A 332 -14.62 26.00 -12.52
C TYR A 332 -13.24 26.00 -11.85
N TYR A 333 -12.35 26.90 -12.30
CA TYR A 333 -11.03 27.09 -11.72
C TYR A 333 -10.59 28.56 -11.62
N GLU A 334 -9.66 28.83 -10.71
CA GLU A 334 -8.97 30.10 -10.53
C GLU A 334 -7.44 29.86 -10.44
N GLU A 335 -6.65 30.62 -11.19
CA GLU A 335 -5.19 30.67 -11.05
C GLU A 335 -4.77 31.91 -10.25
N HIS A 336 -3.88 31.75 -9.28
CA HIS A 336 -3.37 32.82 -8.42
C HIS A 336 -1.84 32.78 -8.32
N GLY A 337 -1.22 33.88 -7.90
CA GLY A 337 0.23 33.95 -7.63
C GLY A 337 1.06 34.33 -8.86
N SER A 338 2.12 33.56 -9.14
CA SER A 338 3.09 33.82 -10.22
C SER A 338 2.89 32.86 -11.38
N SER A 339 2.71 33.38 -12.61
CA SER A 339 2.54 32.54 -13.80
C SER A 339 3.78 31.74 -14.20
N LYS A 340 4.95 32.08 -13.64
CA LYS A 340 6.22 31.33 -13.75
C LYS A 340 6.57 30.57 -12.48
N GLY A 341 5.68 30.57 -11.47
CA GLY A 341 5.88 29.84 -10.23
C GLY A 341 5.70 28.33 -10.40
N ILE A 342 6.13 27.59 -9.39
CA ILE A 342 5.92 26.13 -9.25
C ILE A 342 4.42 25.85 -9.38
N PRO A 343 3.95 24.99 -10.30
CA PRO A 343 2.56 24.61 -10.37
C PRO A 343 2.13 23.86 -9.09
N VAL A 344 1.04 24.29 -8.46
CA VAL A 344 0.42 23.61 -7.31
C VAL A 344 -1.08 23.59 -7.45
N VAL A 345 -1.71 22.45 -7.18
CA VAL A 345 -3.18 22.31 -7.13
C VAL A 345 -3.65 22.09 -5.70
N PHE A 346 -4.70 22.79 -5.27
CA PHE A 346 -5.30 22.61 -3.94
C PHE A 346 -6.65 21.88 -4.03
N LEU A 347 -6.70 20.67 -3.47
CA LEU A 347 -7.88 19.83 -3.41
C LEU A 347 -8.69 20.15 -2.16
N HIS A 348 -9.86 20.76 -2.33
CA HIS A 348 -10.74 21.10 -1.20
C HIS A 348 -11.33 19.86 -0.53
N GLY A 349 -11.74 20.03 0.74
CA GLY A 349 -12.37 18.99 1.55
C GLY A 349 -13.87 18.80 1.27
N GLY A 350 -14.56 18.20 2.25
CA GLY A 350 -15.95 17.79 2.15
C GLY A 350 -16.07 16.26 2.01
N PRO A 351 -16.43 15.69 0.85
CA PRO A 351 -16.51 16.31 -0.49
C PRO A 351 -17.56 17.41 -0.64
N GLY A 352 -17.42 18.21 -1.70
CA GLY A 352 -18.41 19.25 -2.04
C GLY A 352 -18.31 20.57 -1.27
N ALA A 353 -17.25 20.81 -0.50
CA ALA A 353 -17.10 22.07 0.27
C ALA A 353 -16.80 23.31 -0.61
N GLY A 354 -16.27 23.10 -1.82
CA GLY A 354 -15.81 24.15 -2.73
C GLY A 354 -14.46 24.76 -2.33
N SER A 355 -13.83 25.44 -3.28
CA SER A 355 -12.62 26.22 -3.10
C SER A 355 -12.90 27.59 -2.48
N SER A 356 -11.85 28.34 -2.13
CA SER A 356 -11.96 29.74 -1.72
C SER A 356 -10.60 30.44 -1.83
N ARG A 357 -10.59 31.74 -2.17
CA ARG A 357 -9.34 32.53 -2.29
C ARG A 357 -8.45 32.49 -1.04
N ARG A 358 -9.01 32.27 0.16
CA ARG A 358 -8.26 32.08 1.40
C ARG A 358 -7.34 30.84 1.37
N MET A 359 -7.62 29.84 0.52
CA MET A 359 -6.76 28.68 0.30
C MET A 359 -5.51 29.03 -0.51
N ALA A 360 -5.56 30.00 -1.43
CA ALA A 360 -4.36 30.49 -2.13
C ALA A 360 -3.36 31.14 -1.16
N GLN A 361 -3.83 31.71 -0.06
CA GLN A 361 -2.99 32.29 1.00
C GLN A 361 -2.21 31.24 1.84
N LEU A 362 -2.37 29.95 1.56
CA LEU A 362 -1.53 28.89 2.14
C LEU A 362 -0.18 28.75 1.39
N PHE A 363 0.05 29.56 0.35
CA PHE A 363 1.19 29.47 -0.55
C PHE A 363 1.88 30.83 -0.73
N ASP A 364 3.20 30.81 -0.87
CA ASP A 364 3.95 32.00 -1.28
C ASP A 364 3.60 32.36 -2.73
N SER A 365 2.79 33.40 -2.88
CA SER A 365 2.32 33.92 -4.17
C SER A 365 3.42 34.32 -5.17
N GLN A 366 4.68 34.49 -4.73
CA GLN A 366 5.81 34.78 -5.62
C GLN A 366 6.45 33.49 -6.15
N LYS A 367 6.39 32.40 -5.38
CA LYS A 367 7.00 31.10 -5.72
C LYS A 367 6.07 30.15 -6.46
N TYR A 368 4.76 30.25 -6.25
CA TYR A 368 3.77 29.29 -6.77
C TYR A 368 2.86 29.86 -7.88
N ARG A 369 2.55 29.02 -8.87
CA ARG A 369 1.40 29.12 -9.78
C ARG A 369 0.28 28.29 -9.16
N ILE A 370 -0.64 28.94 -8.47
CA ILE A 370 -1.61 28.30 -7.56
C ILE A 370 -2.92 28.05 -8.30
N LEU A 371 -3.27 26.79 -8.51
CA LEU A 371 -4.56 26.37 -9.03
C LEU A 371 -5.53 26.03 -7.90
N LEU A 372 -6.64 26.77 -7.85
CA LEU A 372 -7.84 26.38 -7.12
C LEU A 372 -8.89 25.91 -8.13
N PHE A 373 -9.65 24.86 -7.82
CA PHE A 373 -10.81 24.47 -8.61
C PHE A 373 -11.92 23.92 -7.71
N ASP A 374 -13.16 23.97 -8.20
CA ASP A 374 -14.31 23.37 -7.54
C ASP A 374 -14.58 21.98 -8.14
N GLN A 375 -14.69 20.95 -7.30
CA GLN A 375 -15.00 19.57 -7.73
C GLN A 375 -16.44 19.46 -8.25
N ARG A 376 -16.73 18.38 -9.01
CA ARG A 376 -18.04 18.09 -9.61
C ARG A 376 -19.23 18.38 -8.69
N GLY A 377 -20.19 19.16 -9.18
CA GLY A 377 -21.45 19.45 -8.49
C GLY A 377 -21.36 20.36 -7.25
N CYS A 378 -20.26 21.10 -7.05
CA CYS A 378 -20.12 22.03 -5.93
C CYS A 378 -19.46 23.36 -6.33
N GLY A 379 -19.56 24.37 -5.45
CA GLY A 379 -18.98 25.70 -5.70
C GLY A 379 -19.60 26.37 -6.91
N LYS A 380 -18.80 26.60 -7.95
CA LYS A 380 -19.22 27.09 -9.29
C LYS A 380 -19.17 25.99 -10.37
N SER A 381 -18.90 24.73 -10.01
CA SER A 381 -18.84 23.57 -10.92
C SER A 381 -20.14 22.77 -10.94
N SER A 382 -20.61 22.40 -12.12
CA SER A 382 -21.88 21.68 -12.29
C SER A 382 -21.96 20.94 -13.63
N LYS A 383 -22.72 19.84 -13.68
CA LYS A 383 -23.16 19.21 -14.94
C LYS A 383 -23.96 20.21 -15.77
N LYS A 384 -23.54 20.37 -17.02
CA LYS A 384 -24.06 21.36 -17.97
C LYS A 384 -25.54 21.13 -18.23
N ASP A 385 -26.28 22.23 -18.37
CA ASP A 385 -27.70 22.29 -18.73
C ASP A 385 -28.68 21.52 -17.81
N SER A 386 -28.22 20.89 -16.72
CA SER A 386 -29.07 20.22 -15.73
C SER A 386 -29.10 20.89 -14.35
N SER A 387 -30.29 21.37 -14.01
CA SER A 387 -30.66 21.88 -12.69
C SER A 387 -31.39 20.84 -11.81
N ASN A 388 -31.28 19.56 -12.17
CA ASN A 388 -31.65 18.36 -11.33
C ASN A 388 -29.78 16.83 -9.52
N ALA A 389 -30.04 16.31 -8.25
CA ALA A 389 -29.21 15.56 -7.33
C ALA A 389 -29.08 14.08 -7.77
N GLU A 390 -29.57 13.77 -8.96
CA GLU A 390 -29.34 12.53 -9.68
C GLU A 390 -28.22 12.79 -10.70
N ASP A 391 -28.43 13.62 -11.73
CA ASP A 391 -27.39 13.85 -12.75
C ASP A 391 -26.10 14.47 -12.18
N GLN A 392 -26.16 15.30 -11.13
CA GLN A 392 -24.97 15.91 -10.48
C GLN A 392 -24.23 14.92 -9.56
N LEU A 393 -24.84 13.77 -9.25
CA LEU A 393 -24.22 12.63 -8.56
C LEU A 393 -23.80 11.52 -9.56
N GLU A 394 -24.50 11.38 -10.68
CA GLU A 394 -24.10 10.52 -11.80
C GLU A 394 -22.76 10.99 -12.38
N GLY A 395 -21.77 10.10 -12.43
CA GLY A 395 -20.39 10.45 -12.79
C GLY A 395 -19.61 11.18 -11.70
N ASN A 396 -20.19 11.43 -10.51
CA ASN A 396 -19.51 12.13 -9.42
C ASN A 396 -18.78 11.14 -8.49
N THR A 397 -17.77 10.45 -9.04
CA THR A 397 -16.97 9.47 -8.29
C THR A 397 -15.51 9.89 -8.16
N THR A 398 -14.80 9.34 -7.18
CA THR A 398 -13.38 9.59 -6.92
C THR A 398 -12.51 9.42 -8.17
N TRP A 399 -12.81 8.42 -9.00
CA TRP A 399 -12.04 8.16 -10.22
C TRP A 399 -12.32 9.18 -11.32
N HIS A 400 -13.56 9.66 -11.46
CA HIS A 400 -13.85 10.79 -12.35
C HIS A 400 -13.15 12.07 -11.86
N LEU A 401 -13.10 12.33 -10.55
CA LEU A 401 -12.33 13.46 -9.99
C LEU A 401 -10.80 13.31 -10.16
N VAL A 402 -10.29 12.11 -10.42
CA VAL A 402 -8.88 11.87 -10.80
C VAL A 402 -8.63 12.18 -12.27
N GLU A 403 -9.53 11.78 -13.17
CA GLU A 403 -9.44 12.13 -14.60
C GLU A 403 -9.66 13.64 -14.82
N ASP A 404 -10.58 14.27 -14.07
CA ASP A 404 -10.81 15.73 -14.06
C ASP A 404 -9.52 16.51 -13.77
N LEU A 405 -8.66 15.99 -12.87
CA LEU A 405 -7.38 16.58 -12.54
C LEU A 405 -6.41 16.51 -13.72
N GLU A 406 -6.37 15.40 -14.47
CA GLU A 406 -5.57 15.30 -15.70
C GLU A 406 -6.10 16.23 -16.80
N VAL A 407 -7.42 16.38 -16.95
CA VAL A 407 -8.02 17.32 -17.91
C VAL A 407 -7.65 18.77 -17.56
N LEU A 408 -7.81 19.18 -16.29
CA LEU A 408 -7.38 20.49 -15.80
C LEU A 408 -5.88 20.71 -16.01
N ARG A 409 -5.05 19.71 -15.70
CA ARG A 409 -3.59 19.76 -15.86
C ARG A 409 -3.17 19.97 -17.33
N ALA A 410 -3.79 19.22 -18.25
CA ALA A 410 -3.53 19.31 -19.68
C ALA A 410 -4.03 20.63 -20.28
N HIS A 411 -5.25 21.05 -19.95
CA HIS A 411 -5.85 22.34 -20.37
C HIS A 411 -4.97 23.53 -19.97
N LEU A 412 -4.44 23.52 -18.74
CA LEU A 412 -3.59 24.57 -18.19
C LEU A 412 -2.10 24.45 -18.57
N LYS A 413 -1.74 23.42 -19.35
CA LYS A 413 -0.39 23.13 -19.83
C LYS A 413 0.63 23.06 -18.69
N ILE A 414 0.34 22.17 -17.74
CA ILE A 414 1.18 21.90 -16.57
C ILE A 414 1.78 20.50 -16.71
N ASP A 415 3.09 20.35 -16.85
CA ASP A 415 3.69 19.02 -17.01
C ASP A 415 3.57 18.20 -15.72
N ARG A 416 3.94 18.81 -14.58
CA ARG A 416 3.88 18.23 -13.24
C ARG A 416 3.53 19.33 -12.21
N TRP A 417 2.90 18.95 -11.11
CA TRP A 417 2.53 19.88 -10.03
C TRP A 417 2.74 19.33 -8.62
N VAL A 418 2.82 20.23 -7.65
CA VAL A 418 2.65 19.88 -6.23
C VAL A 418 1.16 19.64 -5.97
N VAL A 419 0.80 18.57 -5.27
CA VAL A 419 -0.60 18.23 -4.95
C VAL A 419 -0.87 18.46 -3.47
N CYS A 420 -1.65 19.48 -3.17
CA CYS A 420 -2.02 19.87 -1.81
C CYS A 420 -3.48 19.53 -1.52
N GLY A 421 -3.81 19.11 -0.31
CA GLY A 421 -5.19 18.78 0.03
C GLY A 421 -5.45 18.67 1.53
N GLY A 422 -6.73 18.69 1.93
CA GLY A 422 -7.09 18.56 3.33
C GLY A 422 -8.44 17.88 3.57
N SER A 423 -8.55 17.09 4.65
CA SER A 423 -9.70 16.20 4.89
C SER A 423 -9.90 15.25 3.70
N TRP A 424 -11.11 15.16 3.13
CA TRP A 424 -11.40 14.56 1.83
C TRP A 424 -10.36 14.88 0.73
N GLY A 425 -9.83 16.11 0.67
CA GLY A 425 -8.81 16.48 -0.31
C GLY A 425 -7.51 15.68 -0.19
N THR A 426 -7.24 15.05 0.96
CA THR A 426 -6.12 14.10 1.11
C THR A 426 -6.43 12.74 0.47
N CYS A 427 -7.66 12.25 0.59
CA CYS A 427 -8.13 11.04 -0.08
C CYS A 427 -8.01 11.18 -1.62
N LEU A 428 -8.53 12.28 -2.18
CA LEU A 428 -8.42 12.55 -3.61
C LEU A 428 -6.96 12.75 -4.07
N ALA A 429 -6.11 13.40 -3.26
CA ALA A 429 -4.70 13.58 -3.58
C ALA A 429 -3.94 12.24 -3.68
N LEU A 430 -4.21 11.33 -2.74
CA LEU A 430 -3.64 9.98 -2.73
C LEU A 430 -4.18 9.13 -3.88
N ALA A 431 -5.48 9.24 -4.21
CA ALA A 431 -6.08 8.56 -5.35
C ALA A 431 -5.45 9.02 -6.68
N TYR A 432 -5.29 10.33 -6.89
CA TYR A 432 -4.58 10.88 -8.06
C TYR A 432 -3.13 10.41 -8.12
N ALA A 433 -2.39 10.50 -7.00
CA ALA A 433 -1.00 10.06 -6.94
C ALA A 433 -0.83 8.53 -7.15
N SER A 434 -1.86 7.71 -6.87
CA SER A 434 -1.84 6.26 -7.17
C SER A 434 -1.94 5.93 -8.67
N LYS A 435 -2.46 6.86 -9.48
CA LYS A 435 -2.67 6.70 -10.92
C LYS A 435 -1.65 7.47 -11.76
N HIS A 436 -1.25 8.66 -11.31
CA HIS A 436 -0.37 9.58 -12.03
C HIS A 436 0.86 10.02 -11.19
N PRO A 437 1.61 9.09 -10.54
CA PRO A 437 2.74 9.46 -9.67
C PRO A 437 3.81 10.26 -10.42
N GLN A 438 4.00 10.03 -11.72
CA GLN A 438 4.92 10.77 -12.57
C GLN A 438 4.54 12.26 -12.76
N ASN A 439 3.28 12.63 -12.51
CA ASN A 439 2.78 14.00 -12.64
C ASN A 439 2.88 14.79 -11.32
N VAL A 440 3.41 14.18 -10.24
CA VAL A 440 3.53 14.77 -8.91
C VAL A 440 4.98 15.25 -8.66
N LEU A 441 5.14 16.51 -8.26
CA LEU A 441 6.41 17.09 -7.79
C LEU A 441 6.65 16.87 -6.29
N GLY A 442 5.56 16.77 -5.52
CA GLY A 442 5.52 16.65 -4.07
C GLY A 442 4.10 16.85 -3.57
N MET A 443 3.86 16.64 -2.27
CA MET A 443 2.53 16.71 -1.67
C MET A 443 2.53 17.39 -0.30
N VAL A 444 1.47 18.15 0.01
CA VAL A 444 1.22 18.71 1.35
C VAL A 444 -0.21 18.42 1.78
N LEU A 445 -0.37 17.50 2.73
CA LEU A 445 -1.68 16.95 3.13
C LEU A 445 -2.03 17.32 4.59
N ARG A 446 -3.28 17.73 4.84
CA ARG A 446 -3.77 18.16 6.16
C ARG A 446 -4.98 17.37 6.65
N ALA A 447 -4.96 16.89 7.89
CA ALA A 447 -6.02 16.02 8.44
C ALA A 447 -6.27 14.82 7.52
N VAL A 448 -5.32 13.89 7.52
CA VAL A 448 -5.27 12.72 6.62
C VAL A 448 -6.52 11.85 6.81
N PHE A 449 -7.21 11.58 5.71
CA PHE A 449 -8.38 10.73 5.61
C PHE A 449 -8.15 9.73 4.48
N LEU A 450 -8.19 8.44 4.79
CA LEU A 450 -7.82 7.36 3.85
C LEU A 450 -9.06 6.61 3.32
N PHE A 451 -10.26 7.03 3.73
CA PHE A 451 -11.55 6.43 3.37
C PHE A 451 -11.70 4.94 3.72
N ARG A 452 -10.88 4.44 4.67
CA ARG A 452 -11.00 3.07 5.21
C ARG A 452 -12.31 2.90 5.97
N ASN A 453 -12.84 1.67 6.03
CA ASN A 453 -14.13 1.40 6.68
C ASN A 453 -14.10 1.82 8.16
N GLU A 454 -12.97 1.63 8.84
CA GLU A 454 -12.74 1.95 10.25
C GLU A 454 -12.85 3.47 10.50
N GLU A 455 -12.52 4.30 9.50
CA GLU A 455 -12.66 5.76 9.57
C GLU A 455 -14.10 6.21 9.34
N LEU A 456 -14.85 5.50 8.48
CA LEU A 456 -16.29 5.73 8.30
C LEU A 456 -17.04 5.31 9.57
N GLU A 457 -16.74 4.14 10.14
CA GLU A 457 -17.32 3.67 11.39
C GLU A 457 -16.90 4.55 12.58
N TYR A 458 -15.67 5.08 12.61
CA TYR A 458 -15.26 6.10 13.59
C TYR A 458 -16.16 7.35 13.53
N PHE A 459 -16.42 7.85 12.32
CA PHE A 459 -17.15 9.10 12.07
C PHE A 459 -18.66 8.98 12.25
N CYS A 460 -19.30 7.91 11.76
CA CYS A 460 -20.75 7.72 11.90
C CYS A 460 -21.21 6.25 11.99
N GLY A 461 -20.39 5.36 12.55
CA GLY A 461 -20.75 3.98 12.85
C GLY A 461 -21.41 3.77 14.23
N PRO A 462 -21.90 2.55 14.51
CA PRO A 462 -22.58 2.24 15.77
C PRO A 462 -21.58 2.17 16.93
N GLU A 463 -20.42 1.53 16.77
CA GLU A 463 -19.35 1.55 17.79
C GLU A 463 -18.34 2.69 17.57
N GLY A 464 -18.76 3.73 16.83
CA GLY A 464 -17.94 4.86 16.44
C GLY A 464 -17.44 5.69 17.62
N ASP A 465 -16.14 5.97 17.64
CA ASP A 465 -15.52 6.68 18.74
C ASP A 465 -15.84 8.20 18.71
N ALA A 466 -16.33 8.74 17.58
CA ALA A 466 -16.96 10.06 17.55
C ALA A 466 -18.34 10.04 18.25
N ARG A 467 -19.15 8.98 18.05
CA ARG A 467 -20.42 8.74 18.76
C ARG A 467 -20.19 8.58 20.26
N SER A 468 -19.16 7.83 20.67
CA SER A 468 -18.86 7.55 22.08
C SER A 468 -18.63 8.85 22.88
N LYS A 469 -17.90 9.80 22.28
CA LYS A 469 -17.57 11.14 22.82
C LYS A 469 -18.71 12.16 22.70
N SER A 470 -19.60 12.00 21.71
CA SER A 470 -20.60 13.02 21.32
C SER A 470 -22.07 12.54 21.42
N ARG A 471 -22.38 11.61 22.34
CA ARG A 471 -23.69 10.94 22.48
C ARG A 471 -24.91 11.85 22.28
N GLY A 472 -25.00 12.97 23.00
CA GLY A 472 -26.15 13.88 22.90
C GLY A 472 -26.30 14.58 21.53
N ALA A 473 -25.22 14.72 20.76
CA ALA A 473 -25.29 15.18 19.36
C ALA A 473 -25.64 14.03 18.41
N TRP A 474 -25.09 12.83 18.66
CA TRP A 474 -25.42 11.62 17.93
C TRP A 474 -26.92 11.29 18.00
N ASP A 475 -27.52 11.37 19.18
CA ASP A 475 -28.94 11.05 19.37
C ASP A 475 -29.86 12.08 18.65
N ARG A 476 -29.42 13.34 18.46
CA ARG A 476 -30.13 14.32 17.62
C ARG A 476 -29.96 14.07 16.11
N PHE A 477 -28.80 13.57 15.72
CA PHE A 477 -28.47 13.15 14.35
C PHE A 477 -29.27 11.89 13.97
N ALA A 478 -28.94 10.75 14.58
CA ALA A 478 -29.44 9.42 14.23
C ALA A 478 -30.80 9.07 14.88
N GLY A 479 -31.36 9.90 15.76
CA GLY A 479 -32.56 9.56 16.54
C GLY A 479 -33.86 9.29 15.75
N TRP A 480 -33.91 9.65 14.47
CA TRP A 480 -35.03 9.30 13.56
C TRP A 480 -34.84 7.94 12.88
N LEU A 481 -33.67 7.31 13.03
CA LEU A 481 -33.33 5.97 12.53
C LEU A 481 -33.14 5.02 13.74
N PRO A 482 -34.18 4.34 14.25
CA PRO A 482 -34.06 3.47 15.42
C PRO A 482 -32.99 2.38 15.28
N TRP A 483 -32.78 1.90 14.04
CA TRP A 483 -31.78 0.90 13.68
C TRP A 483 -30.35 1.44 13.51
N ALA A 484 -30.12 2.76 13.46
CA ALA A 484 -28.77 3.33 13.30
C ALA A 484 -27.85 3.07 14.49
N LYS A 485 -28.37 2.50 15.58
CA LYS A 485 -27.60 1.99 16.72
C LYS A 485 -26.92 0.64 16.44
N THR A 486 -27.24 -0.05 15.33
CA THR A 486 -26.78 -1.42 15.01
C THR A 486 -26.43 -1.64 13.52
N ARG A 487 -26.33 -0.58 12.71
CA ARG A 487 -25.96 -0.65 11.28
C ARG A 487 -24.73 0.21 11.00
N SER A 488 -24.00 -0.14 9.93
CA SER A 488 -22.75 0.51 9.54
C SER A 488 -22.93 1.98 9.13
N ALA A 489 -21.85 2.74 9.21
CA ALA A 489 -21.75 4.11 8.70
C ALA A 489 -22.25 4.24 7.25
N ARG A 490 -21.91 3.27 6.39
CA ARG A 490 -22.39 3.21 5.00
C ARG A 490 -23.90 3.07 4.90
N THR A 491 -24.53 2.20 5.70
CA THR A 491 -25.99 2.05 5.73
C THR A 491 -26.68 3.31 6.25
N ILE A 492 -26.10 3.96 7.27
CA ILE A 492 -26.62 5.21 7.83
C ILE A 492 -26.53 6.34 6.80
N ALA A 493 -25.37 6.53 6.16
CA ALA A 493 -25.19 7.52 5.10
C ALA A 493 -26.10 7.24 3.88
N SER A 494 -26.30 5.97 3.51
CA SER A 494 -27.24 5.58 2.45
C SER A 494 -28.68 6.03 2.78
N ALA A 495 -29.19 5.77 3.98
CA ALA A 495 -30.53 6.22 4.37
C ALA A 495 -30.65 7.76 4.41
N PHE A 496 -29.64 8.46 4.93
CA PHE A 496 -29.61 9.92 4.90
C PHE A 496 -29.54 10.50 3.47
N ARG A 497 -28.80 9.85 2.55
CA ARG A 497 -28.75 10.21 1.12
C ARG A 497 -30.13 10.07 0.48
N ARG A 498 -30.76 8.90 0.63
CA ARG A 498 -32.10 8.61 0.08
C ARG A 498 -33.15 9.60 0.59
N ALA A 499 -33.12 9.92 1.89
CA ALA A 499 -33.96 10.96 2.47
C ALA A 499 -33.65 12.37 1.92
N ALA A 500 -32.37 12.71 1.73
CA ALA A 500 -31.95 13.99 1.13
C ALA A 500 -32.31 14.12 -0.37
N LEU A 501 -32.53 13.00 -1.06
CA LEU A 501 -33.06 12.93 -2.44
C LEU A 501 -34.60 12.93 -2.49
N GLY A 502 -35.27 12.62 -1.37
CA GLY A 502 -36.74 12.52 -1.29
C GLY A 502 -37.30 11.11 -1.56
N GLU A 503 -36.44 10.10 -1.66
CA GLU A 503 -36.84 8.69 -1.83
C GLU A 503 -37.36 8.03 -0.53
N ASP A 504 -37.30 8.75 0.59
CA ASP A 504 -37.76 8.32 1.91
C ASP A 504 -38.64 9.43 2.49
N SER A 505 -39.91 9.12 2.75
CA SER A 505 -40.92 10.06 3.23
C SER A 505 -40.99 10.15 4.76
N SER A 506 -40.17 9.40 5.51
CA SER A 506 -40.16 9.41 6.97
C SER A 506 -39.50 10.66 7.59
N ILE A 507 -38.79 11.45 6.79
CA ILE A 507 -38.21 12.74 7.17
C ILE A 507 -38.16 13.68 5.94
N SER A 508 -38.19 15.00 6.13
CA SER A 508 -38.01 15.91 4.99
C SER A 508 -36.56 15.91 4.49
N PRO A 509 -36.31 16.11 3.17
CA PRO A 509 -34.96 16.25 2.63
C PRO A 509 -34.15 17.38 3.29
N SER A 510 -34.83 18.46 3.68
CA SER A 510 -34.22 19.58 4.40
C SER A 510 -33.73 19.16 5.79
N ASP A 511 -34.53 18.38 6.52
CA ASP A 511 -34.22 17.92 7.87
C ASP A 511 -33.14 16.83 7.89
N ALA A 512 -33.14 15.92 6.91
CA ALA A 512 -32.04 14.96 6.71
C ALA A 512 -30.69 15.68 6.53
N LEU A 513 -30.63 16.64 5.61
CA LEU A 513 -29.45 17.47 5.37
C LEU A 513 -29.13 18.39 6.57
N SER A 514 -30.13 18.87 7.31
CA SER A 514 -29.93 19.65 8.54
C SER A 514 -29.26 18.82 9.64
N LYS A 515 -29.76 17.59 9.88
CA LYS A 515 -29.21 16.65 10.86
C LYS A 515 -27.78 16.22 10.51
N TRP A 516 -27.49 15.89 9.25
CA TRP A 516 -26.12 15.54 8.84
C TRP A 516 -25.15 16.70 9.07
N ARG A 517 -25.49 17.91 8.62
CA ARG A 517 -24.67 19.12 8.88
C ARG A 517 -24.49 19.39 10.37
N ALA A 518 -25.52 19.15 11.19
CA ALA A 518 -25.42 19.33 12.64
C ALA A 518 -24.44 18.34 13.30
N TRP A 519 -24.32 17.11 12.77
CA TRP A 519 -23.31 16.14 13.19
C TRP A 519 -21.90 16.55 12.76
N GLU A 520 -21.71 16.82 11.47
CA GLU A 520 -20.43 17.20 10.87
C GLU A 520 -19.86 18.47 11.53
N ASN A 521 -20.68 19.52 11.70
CA ASN A 521 -20.29 20.75 12.40
C ASN A 521 -19.99 20.53 13.89
N HIS A 522 -20.73 19.66 14.58
CA HIS A 522 -20.49 19.37 15.99
C HIS A 522 -19.09 18.75 16.18
N LEU A 523 -18.71 17.78 15.34
CA LEU A 523 -17.36 17.20 15.37
C LEU A 523 -16.28 18.21 14.93
N PHE A 524 -16.53 19.00 13.87
CA PHE A 524 -15.61 20.01 13.37
C PHE A 524 -15.31 21.09 14.43
N SER A 525 -16.28 21.42 15.28
CA SER A 525 -16.17 22.44 16.32
C SER A 525 -15.34 22.03 17.55
N GLN A 526 -15.00 20.75 17.70
CA GLN A 526 -14.25 20.28 18.86
C GLN A 526 -12.75 20.54 18.72
N ARG A 527 -12.24 21.39 19.60
CA ARG A 527 -10.84 21.38 20.07
C ARG A 527 -10.82 20.64 21.41
N ALA A 528 -9.77 19.87 21.70
CA ALA A 528 -9.70 19.08 22.95
C ALA A 528 -9.42 19.91 24.23
N THR A 529 -9.53 21.24 24.14
CA THR A 529 -9.30 22.19 25.24
C THR A 529 -10.30 23.36 25.16
N ASP A 530 -11.58 23.06 25.39
CA ASP A 530 -12.61 23.90 26.05
C ASP A 530 -13.96 23.16 25.99
N LEU A 531 -14.85 23.14 26.98
CA LEU A 531 -15.10 24.05 28.10
C LEU A 531 -15.66 25.45 27.71
N ARG A 532 -16.69 25.45 26.85
CA ARG A 532 -17.59 26.59 26.55
C ARG A 532 -16.90 27.91 26.16
N LEU A 533 -16.53 28.06 24.89
CA LEU A 533 -16.45 29.39 24.26
C LEU A 533 -17.17 29.47 22.90
N LYS A 534 -17.49 30.69 22.48
CA LYS A 534 -18.59 30.99 21.55
C LYS A 534 -18.21 30.80 20.07
N ALA A 535 -19.02 30.05 19.33
CA ALA A 535 -18.96 29.97 17.88
C ALA A 535 -19.73 31.14 17.23
N SER A 536 -19.05 32.26 16.92
CA SER A 536 -19.72 33.43 16.32
C SER A 536 -18.76 34.41 15.58
N SER A 537 -18.10 33.96 14.49
CA SER A 537 -17.36 34.87 13.56
C SER A 537 -16.80 34.17 12.29
N LEU A 538 -17.67 33.68 11.37
CA LEU A 538 -17.24 33.20 10.04
C LEU A 538 -18.19 33.65 8.88
N GLN A 539 -18.57 34.92 8.90
CA GLN A 539 -19.09 35.75 7.80
C GLN A 539 -18.58 37.18 8.02
N SER A 540 -18.30 38.03 7.03
CA SER A 540 -18.20 37.84 5.56
C SER A 540 -16.73 38.16 5.11
N ASP A 541 -16.29 38.54 3.90
CA ASP A 541 -16.78 39.45 2.85
C ASP A 541 -16.24 39.06 1.46
N LEU A 542 -17.05 39.24 0.42
CA LEU A 542 -16.61 39.40 -0.99
C LEU A 542 -17.60 40.32 -1.72
N PRO A 543 -17.14 41.19 -2.65
CA PRO A 543 -18.05 41.97 -3.51
C PRO A 543 -18.89 41.06 -4.43
N ALA A 544 -20.13 41.47 -4.71
CA ALA A 544 -21.03 40.72 -5.57
C ALA A 544 -20.65 40.88 -7.05
N ALA A 545 -20.01 39.86 -7.62
CA ALA A 545 -20.04 39.60 -9.06
C ALA A 545 -21.32 38.79 -9.39
N THR A 546 -22.05 39.17 -10.44
CA THR A 546 -23.32 38.52 -10.81
C THR A 546 -23.09 37.04 -11.16
N PRO A 547 -23.70 36.08 -10.44
CA PRO A 547 -23.44 34.67 -10.68
C PRO A 547 -24.14 34.18 -11.97
N PRO A 548 -23.53 33.23 -12.71
CA PRO A 548 -24.26 32.45 -13.70
C PRO A 548 -25.37 31.63 -13.01
N LYS A 549 -26.34 31.17 -13.82
CA LYS A 549 -27.65 30.69 -13.35
C LYS A 549 -27.55 29.49 -12.40
N ALA A 550 -28.02 29.67 -11.16
CA ALA A 550 -28.43 28.56 -10.28
C ALA A 550 -29.70 27.87 -10.84
N PRO A 551 -30.09 26.65 -10.40
CA PRO A 551 -29.60 25.90 -9.23
C PRO A 551 -29.29 24.39 -9.43
N TRP A 552 -28.69 23.73 -8.43
CA TRP A 552 -29.25 22.48 -7.85
C TRP A 552 -28.68 22.25 -6.42
N PRO A 553 -29.53 22.01 -5.39
CA PRO A 553 -30.93 22.44 -5.26
C PRO A 553 -31.02 23.96 -5.09
N LYS A 554 -32.21 24.47 -4.75
CA LYS A 554 -32.38 25.82 -4.19
C LYS A 554 -31.80 25.92 -2.75
N ALA A 555 -30.70 25.21 -2.47
CA ALA A 555 -30.17 25.00 -1.14
C ALA A 555 -28.80 25.64 -0.98
N SER A 556 -28.42 25.94 0.27
CA SER A 556 -27.11 26.50 0.57
C SER A 556 -25.97 25.55 0.18
N LYS A 557 -24.77 26.08 -0.09
CA LYS A 557 -23.55 25.28 -0.34
C LYS A 557 -23.29 24.19 0.70
N PHE A 558 -23.73 24.39 1.95
CA PHE A 558 -23.60 23.40 3.03
C PHE A 558 -24.51 22.18 2.83
N ASN A 559 -25.67 22.33 2.18
CA ASN A 559 -26.52 21.20 1.79
C ASN A 559 -25.91 20.42 0.62
N VAL A 560 -25.28 21.12 -0.32
CA VAL A 560 -24.54 20.51 -1.45
C VAL A 560 -23.35 19.69 -0.92
N GLN A 561 -22.54 20.27 -0.03
CA GLN A 561 -21.50 19.56 0.71
C GLN A 561 -22.07 18.33 1.43
N ALA A 562 -23.11 18.48 2.25
CA ALA A 562 -23.68 17.36 3.00
C ALA A 562 -24.20 16.23 2.09
N LEU A 563 -24.86 16.55 0.98
CA LEU A 563 -25.31 15.56 0.00
C LEU A 563 -24.15 14.84 -0.68
N LEU A 564 -23.07 15.55 -1.03
CA LEU A 564 -21.87 14.96 -1.62
C LEU A 564 -21.11 14.09 -0.60
N THR A 565 -20.94 14.54 0.65
CA THR A 565 -20.39 13.69 1.72
C THR A 565 -21.23 12.42 1.90
N LEU A 566 -22.56 12.53 1.91
CA LEU A 566 -23.48 11.40 1.98
C LEU A 566 -23.35 10.42 0.80
N HIS A 567 -23.22 10.95 -0.42
CA HIS A 567 -22.98 10.17 -1.64
C HIS A 567 -21.70 9.34 -1.54
N TYR A 568 -20.56 9.98 -1.26
CA TYR A 568 -19.27 9.30 -1.19
C TYR A 568 -19.18 8.34 0.02
N VAL A 569 -19.76 8.68 1.19
CA VAL A 569 -19.72 7.79 2.36
C VAL A 569 -20.57 6.53 2.15
N ALA A 570 -21.75 6.63 1.52
CA ALA A 570 -22.57 5.45 1.21
C ALA A 570 -21.79 4.45 0.31
N GLU A 571 -21.12 4.97 -0.72
CA GLU A 571 -20.42 4.20 -1.76
C GLU A 571 -18.95 3.87 -1.41
N ARG A 572 -18.53 4.01 -0.14
CA ARG A 572 -17.14 3.77 0.33
C ARG A 572 -16.10 4.51 -0.54
N GLY A 573 -16.41 5.74 -0.92
CA GLY A 573 -15.54 6.58 -1.75
C GLY A 573 -15.25 5.97 -3.14
N PHE A 574 -16.10 5.05 -3.62
CA PHE A 574 -15.91 4.31 -4.86
C PHE A 574 -14.60 3.51 -4.94
N PHE A 575 -13.97 3.21 -3.80
CA PHE A 575 -12.82 2.32 -3.72
C PHE A 575 -13.27 0.86 -3.77
N PRO A 576 -12.64 0.00 -4.60
CA PRO A 576 -12.91 -1.44 -4.59
C PRO A 576 -12.73 -2.05 -3.19
N GLU A 577 -13.57 -3.00 -2.81
CA GLU A 577 -13.41 -3.72 -1.55
C GLU A 577 -12.04 -4.41 -1.49
N GLY A 578 -11.36 -4.33 -0.34
CA GLY A 578 -9.98 -4.78 -0.18
C GLY A 578 -8.90 -3.87 -0.80
N SER A 579 -9.27 -2.75 -1.44
CA SER A 579 -8.32 -1.70 -1.84
C SER A 579 -8.16 -0.66 -0.72
N GLU A 580 -6.91 -0.32 -0.39
CA GLU A 580 -6.53 0.80 0.47
C GLU A 580 -5.58 1.77 -0.24
N LEU A 581 -5.71 3.08 0.05
CA LEU A 581 -4.80 4.11 -0.45
C LEU A 581 -3.36 3.96 0.10
N LEU A 582 -3.20 3.28 1.24
CA LEU A 582 -1.90 3.03 1.86
C LEU A 582 -0.99 2.14 1.01
N ASP A 583 -1.53 1.13 0.32
CA ASP A 583 -0.74 0.20 -0.50
C ASP A 583 -0.06 0.92 -1.67
N SER A 584 -0.80 1.84 -2.31
CA SER A 584 -0.29 2.67 -3.39
C SER A 584 0.77 3.66 -2.89
N ALA A 585 0.57 4.22 -1.70
CA ALA A 585 1.47 5.21 -1.11
C ALA A 585 2.88 4.67 -0.81
N VAL A 586 3.06 3.35 -0.67
CA VAL A 586 4.40 2.72 -0.54
C VAL A 586 5.29 2.99 -1.76
N SER A 587 4.72 3.24 -2.93
CA SER A 587 5.46 3.50 -4.18
C SER A 587 5.92 4.96 -4.37
N PHE A 588 5.49 5.89 -3.50
CA PHE A 588 5.75 7.32 -3.68
C PHE A 588 7.22 7.68 -3.47
N ASN A 589 7.77 8.44 -4.42
CA ASN A 589 9.20 8.79 -4.54
C ASN A 589 9.44 10.31 -4.60
N PHE A 590 8.47 11.10 -4.13
CA PHE A 590 8.48 12.56 -4.06
C PHE A 590 8.22 13.03 -2.61
N PRO A 591 8.60 14.25 -2.22
CA PRO A 591 8.41 14.73 -0.84
C PRO A 591 6.93 14.76 -0.43
N LEU A 592 6.62 14.27 0.77
CA LEU A 592 5.27 14.29 1.35
C LEU A 592 5.31 14.95 2.73
N LYS A 593 4.70 16.13 2.86
CA LYS A 593 4.50 16.79 4.16
C LYS A 593 3.09 16.51 4.68
N LEU A 594 2.99 16.08 5.93
CA LEU A 594 1.73 15.75 6.60
C LEU A 594 1.52 16.66 7.81
N VAL A 595 0.39 17.36 7.86
CA VAL A 595 0.00 18.24 8.97
C VAL A 595 -1.28 17.70 9.61
N HIS A 596 -1.22 17.26 10.88
CA HIS A 596 -2.39 16.68 11.54
C HIS A 596 -2.59 17.26 12.94
N GLY A 597 -3.80 17.75 13.22
CA GLY A 597 -4.17 18.22 14.55
C GLY A 597 -4.30 17.07 15.52
N ARG A 598 -3.61 17.11 16.66
CA ARG A 598 -3.73 16.09 17.73
C ARG A 598 -5.17 15.90 18.20
N ASN A 599 -5.97 16.94 18.05
CA ASN A 599 -7.32 17.07 18.59
C ASN A 599 -8.39 16.93 17.48
N ASP A 600 -8.05 16.28 16.36
CA ASP A 600 -8.97 16.05 15.25
C ASP A 600 -10.04 15.00 15.61
N CYS A 601 -11.29 15.47 15.77
CA CYS A 601 -12.44 14.63 16.08
C CYS A 601 -13.18 14.05 14.85
N ILE A 602 -12.70 14.30 13.63
CA ILE A 602 -13.26 13.77 12.38
C ILE A 602 -12.31 12.72 11.78
N CYS A 603 -11.03 13.06 11.63
CA CYS A 603 -10.00 12.20 11.04
C CYS A 603 -8.97 11.80 12.10
N PRO A 604 -8.94 10.54 12.58
CA PRO A 604 -8.01 10.11 13.62
C PRO A 604 -6.54 10.34 13.26
N VAL A 605 -5.74 10.78 14.25
CA VAL A 605 -4.27 10.94 14.13
C VAL A 605 -3.56 9.64 13.71
N ALA A 606 -4.20 8.48 13.90
CA ALA A 606 -3.75 7.19 13.38
C ALA A 606 -3.52 7.23 11.87
N ASN A 607 -4.44 7.83 11.09
CA ASN A 607 -4.38 7.90 9.63
C ASN A 607 -3.07 8.51 9.12
N ALA A 608 -2.65 9.64 9.70
CA ALA A 608 -1.41 10.31 9.32
C ALA A 608 -0.17 9.52 9.77
N LYS A 609 -0.22 8.83 10.91
CA LYS A 609 0.84 7.90 11.34
C LYS A 609 0.93 6.67 10.43
N ASP A 610 -0.19 6.18 9.92
CA ASP A 610 -0.24 5.03 9.00
C ASP A 610 0.35 5.42 7.65
N LEU A 611 -0.08 6.54 7.08
CA LEU A 611 0.46 7.09 5.83
C LEU A 611 1.96 7.41 5.93
N ALA A 612 2.40 8.05 7.03
CA ALA A 612 3.82 8.30 7.28
C ALA A 612 4.63 7.00 7.42
N ARG A 613 4.07 5.94 8.01
CA ARG A 613 4.74 4.63 8.09
C ARG A 613 4.80 3.93 6.73
N ALA A 614 3.75 4.01 5.92
CA ALA A 614 3.66 3.40 4.59
C ALA A 614 4.67 4.01 3.61
N VAL A 615 4.61 5.32 3.39
CA VAL A 615 5.53 6.10 2.54
C VAL A 615 6.95 6.11 3.13
N GLY A 616 7.06 6.11 4.46
CA GLY A 616 8.35 6.05 5.13
C GLY A 616 9.19 7.32 4.90
N PRO A 617 10.45 7.22 4.44
CA PRO A 617 11.40 8.33 4.53
C PRO A 617 11.25 9.44 3.48
N GLU A 618 10.20 9.45 2.63
CA GLU A 618 9.78 10.71 1.96
C GLU A 618 8.71 11.49 2.75
N ALA A 619 8.14 10.89 3.80
CA ALA A 619 7.05 11.47 4.59
C ALA A 619 7.56 12.17 5.86
N GLU A 620 7.16 13.42 6.04
CA GLU A 620 7.44 14.24 7.22
C GLU A 620 6.11 14.58 7.94
N LEU A 621 5.92 14.05 9.15
CA LEU A 621 4.67 14.21 9.91
C LEU A 621 4.81 15.24 11.04
N LEU A 622 4.15 16.38 10.86
CA LEU A 622 4.03 17.45 11.86
C LEU A 622 2.67 17.36 12.57
N LEU A 623 2.70 17.03 13.88
CA LEU A 623 1.52 17.00 14.74
C LEU A 623 1.35 18.32 15.49
N THR A 624 0.23 19.00 15.23
CA THR A 624 -0.11 20.31 15.80
C THR A 624 -1.06 20.16 16.99
N ASP A 625 -1.22 21.21 17.81
CA ASP A 625 -2.20 21.23 18.90
C ASP A 625 -3.61 21.67 18.43
N GLY A 626 -3.82 21.81 17.11
CA GLY A 626 -5.11 22.11 16.48
C GLY A 626 -6.06 20.91 16.43
N GLY A 627 -7.29 21.16 16.00
CA GLY A 627 -8.28 20.14 15.66
C GLY A 627 -8.29 19.84 14.16
N HIS A 628 -9.46 19.50 13.61
CA HIS A 628 -9.63 19.21 12.19
C HIS A 628 -9.41 20.44 11.29
N SER A 629 -9.72 21.64 11.78
CA SER A 629 -9.86 22.85 10.98
C SER A 629 -8.53 23.34 10.40
N GLN A 630 -8.46 23.53 9.09
CA GLN A 630 -7.33 24.19 8.42
C GLN A 630 -7.15 25.66 8.83
N TRP A 631 -8.14 26.25 9.52
CA TRP A 631 -8.10 27.62 9.99
C TRP A 631 -7.68 27.75 11.47
N ASP A 632 -7.38 26.65 12.16
CA ASP A 632 -6.67 26.70 13.44
C ASP A 632 -5.28 27.31 13.24
N SER A 633 -4.85 28.25 14.09
CA SER A 633 -3.58 28.97 13.92
C SER A 633 -2.36 28.05 13.90
N GLU A 634 -2.46 26.94 14.62
CA GLU A 634 -1.53 25.82 14.72
C GLU A 634 -1.42 25.05 13.40
N ASN A 635 -2.54 24.85 12.71
CA ASN A 635 -2.61 24.19 11.40
C ASN A 635 -2.17 25.13 10.27
N ILE A 636 -2.48 26.43 10.35
CA ILE A 636 -2.00 27.45 9.40
C ILE A 636 -0.47 27.54 9.45
N ASP A 637 0.13 27.70 10.64
CA ASP A 637 1.58 27.78 10.81
C ASP A 637 2.30 26.56 10.23
N ALA A 638 1.81 25.36 10.58
CA ALA A 638 2.36 24.10 10.10
C ALA A 638 2.23 23.93 8.58
N PHE A 639 1.07 24.26 7.99
CA PHE A 639 0.83 24.10 6.56
C PHE A 639 1.64 25.11 5.73
N VAL A 640 1.73 26.37 6.16
CA VAL A 640 2.53 27.40 5.49
C VAL A 640 4.03 27.07 5.55
N ARG A 641 4.53 26.54 6.68
CA ARG A 641 5.91 26.03 6.74
C ARG A 641 6.14 24.87 5.77
N ALA A 642 5.20 23.95 5.66
CA ALA A 642 5.29 22.79 4.76
C ALA A 642 5.27 23.19 3.27
N THR A 643 4.43 24.15 2.86
CA THR A 643 4.42 24.67 1.49
C THR A 643 5.68 25.48 1.17
N ASP A 644 6.12 26.37 2.08
CA ASP A 644 7.38 27.11 1.91
C ASP A 644 8.61 26.19 1.81
N GLN A 645 8.59 25.04 2.51
CA GLN A 645 9.63 24.01 2.44
C GLN A 645 9.58 23.23 1.11
N VAL A 646 8.41 22.73 0.69
CA VAL A 646 8.28 22.02 -0.60
C VAL A 646 8.66 22.92 -1.77
N ALA A 647 8.34 24.23 -1.72
CA ALA A 647 8.80 25.19 -2.72
C ALA A 647 10.34 25.23 -2.82
N SER A 648 11.02 25.17 -1.67
CA SER A 648 12.48 25.17 -1.59
C SER A 648 13.09 23.84 -2.07
N GLU A 649 12.45 22.71 -1.77
CA GLU A 649 12.85 21.37 -2.24
C GLU A 649 12.69 21.24 -3.76
N CYS A 650 11.64 21.82 -4.35
CA CYS A 650 11.44 21.86 -5.80
C CYS A 650 12.48 22.74 -6.53
N LEU A 651 12.78 23.95 -6.04
CA LEU A 651 13.71 24.89 -6.70
C LEU A 651 15.18 24.47 -6.68
N VAL A 652 15.54 23.48 -5.87
CA VAL A 652 16.88 22.83 -5.87
C VAL A 652 16.93 21.64 -6.85
N SER A 653 15.78 21.20 -7.34
CA SER A 653 15.60 20.02 -8.20
C SER A 653 15.31 20.37 -9.67
N SER A 654 15.41 21.66 -10.04
CA SER A 654 15.09 22.25 -11.35
C SER A 654 16.28 22.99 -11.94
#